data_AF-A0A444ZCD3-F1
#
_entry.id   AF-A0A444ZCD3-F1
#
_cell.length_a   1.000
_cell.length_b   1.000
_cell.length_c   1.000
_cell.angle_alpha   90.00
_cell.angle_beta   90.00
_cell.angle_gamma   90.00
#
_symmetry.space_group_name_H-M   'P 1'
#
loop_
_entity.id
_entity.type
_entity.pdbx_description
1 polymer ?
#
loop_
_entity_poly.entity_id
_entity_poly.type
_entity_poly.pdbx_seq_one_letter_code
_entity_poly.pdbx_strand_id
1 'polypeptide(L)'
;MAQILAPSTQWQMRITKPSQNASPITSKMWSSLVLRPNKKVGATSSAKFRVMAIKSDNSTINRLEQLLNLDVSPYTDKIIAEYIWIGGTGIDVRSKSRTIPRPVEHPSELPKWNYDGSSTGQAPGEDSEVILYPQAIFKDPFRGGNNILVICDSYTPQGEPIPTNKRHKAAEIFSNPKVQAEVPWYGIEQEYTLLQTNVKWPLGWPTGGYPGPQGPYYCGAGADKSFGRDISDAHYKACLYAGINISGTNGEVMPGQWEYQVGPSVGIEAGDHIWCSRYILERITEQAGVVLSLDPKPIEGDWNGAGCHTNYSTKSMREDGGFEVIKKAILNLSLRHVDHISAYGEGNERRLTGKHETASIDTFSWGVANRGCSIRVGRDTEKNGKGYLEDRRPASNMDPYVVTGLLAETTLLWEPTLEAEALAAQKTPTPIPIRAAASSNSADNTGNANWTKWVPAGSLAADKVLRLIAGATASPIGQFVSSPTTFLHSIDPRVKLVWLLALVILPARSHIIMRFGLVAYLTLISVWVLPREVWMDQLGRVYLLSGLLFITLGLGADGVPPLVQLRTPTPALMGLPNLPVSLTGYSYVITKLGPLTFTRKGLSIASTAACLTFMVFQSASLCLTTTTPEQLAFALRWFLLPLKYIGVSVSEIVLTLLLSLRFISLVFDEVRNIALGIVSRRVNWKQLSTMETIDIFFNYFRRIFKNIFSHAEQISQAMIVRGFKGDSGDHKLYFLAESSFGMADIVCLLFLAIIIGAAFLSEYYLV
;
A
#
# COMPACT_ATOMS: atom_id res chain seq x y z
N MET A 1 -50.13 6.31 39.88
CA MET A 1 -49.75 6.94 41.15
C MET A 1 -48.31 6.55 41.43
N ALA A 2 -47.35 7.39 41.84
CA ALA A 2 -47.20 8.85 41.87
C ALA A 2 -45.67 9.09 41.80
N GLN A 3 -45.11 9.98 40.95
CA GLN A 3 -44.91 11.42 41.18
C GLN A 3 -44.19 11.75 42.52
N ILE A 4 -43.19 12.64 42.63
CA ILE A 4 -42.45 13.54 41.69
C ILE A 4 -41.07 13.83 42.36
N LEU A 5 -39.99 14.02 41.59
CA LEU A 5 -39.12 15.22 41.63
C LEU A 5 -37.90 15.09 40.69
N ALA A 6 -37.62 16.18 39.96
CA ALA A 6 -36.36 16.46 39.30
C ALA A 6 -36.10 17.98 39.38
N PRO A 7 -34.84 18.44 39.41
CA PRO A 7 -34.51 19.84 39.18
C PRO A 7 -34.25 20.09 37.69
N SER A 8 -34.71 21.24 37.18
CA SER A 8 -34.43 21.69 35.82
C SER A 8 -33.72 23.05 35.85
N THR A 9 -32.83 23.28 34.88
CA THR A 9 -32.10 24.56 34.75
C THR A 9 -32.24 25.08 33.33
N GLN A 10 -33.13 26.07 33.14
CA GLN A 10 -33.27 26.76 31.87
C GLN A 10 -32.13 27.77 31.68
N TRP A 11 -31.64 27.90 30.45
CA TRP A 11 -30.90 29.07 30.00
C TRP A 11 -31.56 29.62 28.73
N GLN A 12 -31.95 30.89 28.76
CA GLN A 12 -32.68 31.54 27.67
C GLN A 12 -31.73 32.07 26.59
N MET A 13 -32.12 31.95 25.32
CA MET A 13 -31.45 32.64 24.21
C MET A 13 -31.71 34.16 24.29
N ARG A 14 -30.74 34.97 23.88
CA ARG A 14 -30.97 36.38 23.56
C ARG A 14 -30.37 36.73 22.20
N ILE A 15 -31.25 36.90 21.20
CA ILE A 15 -30.89 37.33 19.85
C ILE A 15 -30.86 38.87 19.81
N THR A 16 -29.82 39.47 19.24
CA THR A 16 -29.80 40.90 18.89
C THR A 16 -29.11 41.16 17.53
N LYS A 17 -29.74 42.04 16.74
CA LYS A 17 -29.29 42.67 15.48
C LYS A 17 -30.31 43.78 15.16
N PRO A 18 -29.98 44.77 14.30
CA PRO A 18 -28.70 45.46 14.13
C PRO A 18 -28.89 46.99 14.25
N SER A 19 -27.84 47.80 14.05
CA SER A 19 -28.01 49.20 13.62
C SER A 19 -26.81 49.69 12.80
N GLN A 20 -27.04 50.74 12.01
CA GLN A 20 -26.04 51.47 11.23
C GLN A 20 -26.06 52.95 11.66
N ASN A 21 -24.93 53.64 11.48
CA ASN A 21 -24.78 55.04 10.99
C ASN A 21 -23.70 55.82 11.74
N ALA A 22 -22.62 56.19 11.02
CA ALA A 22 -21.98 57.51 11.09
C ALA A 22 -20.79 57.60 10.10
N SER A 23 -20.87 58.57 9.18
CA SER A 23 -19.78 59.20 8.41
C SER A 23 -19.98 60.72 8.58
N PRO A 24 -19.10 61.68 8.16
CA PRO A 24 -18.26 61.66 6.92
C PRO A 24 -16.91 62.46 6.93
N ILE A 25 -16.25 62.54 5.75
CA ILE A 25 -15.48 63.70 5.17
C ILE A 25 -14.25 64.28 5.94
N THR A 26 -13.07 64.64 5.38
CA THR A 26 -12.28 64.41 4.13
C THR A 26 -10.75 64.53 4.53
N SER A 27 -9.67 64.88 3.80
CA SER A 27 -9.35 65.42 2.45
C SER A 27 -7.85 65.20 2.11
N LYS A 28 -7.40 65.61 0.89
CA LYS A 28 -5.99 65.68 0.37
C LYS A 28 -5.29 64.31 0.20
N MET A 29 -4.90 63.82 -1.00
CA MET A 29 -4.68 64.42 -2.35
C MET A 29 -3.49 65.41 -2.37
N TRP A 30 -2.43 65.31 -3.19
CA TRP A 30 -2.05 64.47 -4.36
C TRP A 30 -0.69 63.73 -4.09
N SER A 31 0.06 63.04 -4.99
CA SER A 31 0.10 62.91 -6.46
C SER A 31 0.81 61.61 -6.96
N SER A 32 0.52 61.18 -8.22
CA SER A 32 1.45 60.57 -9.23
C SER A 32 2.35 59.34 -8.89
N LEU A 33 2.55 58.32 -9.74
CA LEU A 33 1.94 57.80 -10.99
C LEU A 33 2.62 56.44 -11.38
N VAL A 34 2.14 55.76 -12.43
CA VAL A 34 2.77 54.61 -13.17
C VAL A 34 2.73 53.18 -12.58
N LEU A 35 1.77 52.39 -13.11
CA LEU A 35 1.85 50.98 -13.58
C LEU A 35 2.64 49.89 -12.81
N ARG A 36 1.92 48.86 -12.29
CA ARG A 36 1.85 47.49 -12.88
C ARG A 36 0.78 46.62 -12.18
N PRO A 37 0.33 45.47 -12.77
CA PRO A 37 -1.00 44.91 -12.47
C PRO A 37 -1.06 44.04 -11.20
N ASN A 38 -2.13 44.21 -10.44
CA ASN A 38 -2.37 43.50 -9.18
C ASN A 38 -3.17 42.20 -9.43
N LYS A 39 -2.51 41.04 -9.39
CA LYS A 39 -3.15 39.74 -9.60
C LYS A 39 -3.61 39.16 -8.27
N LYS A 40 -4.92 39.20 -7.98
CA LYS A 40 -5.51 38.56 -6.80
C LYS A 40 -5.19 37.07 -6.79
N VAL A 41 -4.44 36.61 -5.79
CA VAL A 41 -4.32 35.19 -5.43
C VAL A 41 -5.13 35.00 -4.15
N GLY A 42 -6.12 34.10 -4.19
CA GLY A 42 -6.90 33.74 -3.00
C GLY A 42 -6.03 32.99 -1.99
N ALA A 43 -6.25 33.23 -0.70
CA ALA A 43 -5.49 32.58 0.35
C ALA A 43 -5.87 31.09 0.47
N THR A 44 -5.11 30.21 -0.20
CA THR A 44 -5.12 28.78 0.09
C THR A 44 -4.16 28.48 1.25
N SER A 45 -4.65 27.76 2.26
CA SER A 45 -3.87 27.39 3.45
C SER A 45 -2.84 26.30 3.12
N SER A 46 -1.71 26.71 2.54
CA SER A 46 -0.52 25.87 2.46
C SER A 46 0.27 26.03 3.76
N ALA A 47 0.22 24.99 4.61
CA ALA A 47 1.06 24.89 5.79
C ALA A 47 2.52 24.68 5.36
N LYS A 48 3.22 25.78 5.07
CA LYS A 48 4.66 25.75 4.75
C LYS A 48 5.42 25.31 5.99
N PHE A 49 5.96 24.09 5.95
CA PHE A 49 6.99 23.67 6.88
C PHE A 49 8.21 24.58 6.69
N ARG A 50 8.39 25.51 7.63
CA ARG A 50 9.55 26.39 7.73
C ARG A 50 10.23 26.00 9.04
N VAL A 51 11.45 25.51 8.98
CA VAL A 51 12.24 25.16 10.18
C VAL A 51 12.26 26.39 11.09
N MET A 52 11.85 26.20 12.35
CA MET A 52 11.72 27.29 13.34
C MET A 52 13.07 27.67 13.95
N ALA A 53 14.09 27.80 13.11
CA ALA A 53 15.24 28.64 13.42
C ALA A 53 14.70 30.06 13.68
N ILE A 54 15.02 30.63 14.84
CA ILE A 54 14.44 31.90 15.32
C ILE A 54 15.08 33.07 14.56
N LYS A 55 14.75 33.21 13.27
CA LYS A 55 14.97 34.44 12.53
C LYS A 55 13.94 35.47 12.95
N SER A 56 14.28 36.13 14.05
CA SER A 56 13.89 37.53 14.28
C SER A 56 14.33 38.35 13.06
N ASP A 57 13.39 38.83 12.25
CA ASP A 57 13.66 39.79 11.17
C ASP A 57 13.95 41.21 11.71
N ASN A 58 14.17 41.35 13.03
CA ASN A 58 14.75 42.54 13.69
C ASN A 58 16.19 42.25 14.19
N SER A 59 17.03 43.29 14.19
CA SER A 59 18.48 43.25 14.45
C SER A 59 18.89 43.01 15.91
N THR A 60 18.13 42.25 16.69
CA THR A 60 18.62 41.60 17.91
C THR A 60 19.59 40.49 17.51
N ILE A 61 20.89 40.78 17.63
CA ILE A 61 21.93 39.74 17.65
C ILE A 61 21.53 38.71 18.71
N ASN A 62 21.45 37.44 18.30
CA ASN A 62 21.05 36.34 19.17
C ASN A 62 22.17 36.04 20.19
N ARG A 63 22.19 36.76 21.31
CA ARG A 63 23.23 36.64 22.35
C ARG A 63 23.37 35.21 22.88
N LEU A 64 22.28 34.43 22.89
CA LEU A 64 22.33 33.03 23.29
C LEU A 64 23.16 32.19 22.31
N GLU A 65 22.97 32.37 21.01
CA GLU A 65 23.73 31.68 19.96
C GLU A 65 25.22 32.10 19.95
N GLN A 66 25.52 33.35 20.28
CA GLN A 66 26.92 33.79 20.50
C GLN A 66 27.56 33.16 21.76
N LEU A 67 26.79 32.92 22.82
CA LEU A 67 27.28 32.27 24.05
C LEU A 67 27.41 30.75 23.88
N LEU A 68 26.53 30.12 23.09
CA LEU A 68 26.60 28.69 22.76
C LEU A 68 27.80 28.37 21.87
N ASN A 69 28.14 29.26 20.93
CA ASN A 69 29.30 29.13 20.03
C ASN A 69 30.54 29.91 20.54
N LEU A 70 30.64 30.18 21.85
CA LEU A 70 31.77 30.91 22.42
C LEU A 70 33.01 30.02 22.49
N ASP A 71 34.04 30.35 21.71
CA ASP A 71 35.36 29.75 21.86
C ASP A 71 36.00 30.19 23.18
N VAL A 72 36.16 29.22 24.09
CA VAL A 72 36.79 29.40 25.41
C VAL A 72 38.29 29.16 25.40
N SER A 73 38.85 28.60 24.32
CA SER A 73 40.27 28.24 24.25
C SER A 73 41.26 29.41 24.39
N PRO A 74 40.95 30.67 24.00
CA PRO A 74 41.82 31.82 24.29
C PRO A 74 41.86 32.20 25.78
N TYR A 75 41.00 31.63 26.62
CA TYR A 75 40.81 31.99 28.02
C TYR A 75 41.15 30.86 29.00
N THR A 76 41.09 29.59 28.58
CA THR A 76 41.44 28.44 29.42
C THR A 76 41.70 27.15 28.63
N ASP A 77 42.63 26.33 29.10
CA ASP A 77 42.88 24.96 28.59
C ASP A 77 41.79 23.95 28.99
N LYS A 78 40.83 24.35 29.84
CA LYS A 78 39.75 23.50 30.33
C LYS A 78 38.79 23.15 29.20
N ILE A 79 38.45 21.88 29.09
CA ILE A 79 37.47 21.38 28.11
C ILE A 79 36.19 20.90 28.81
N ILE A 80 35.10 20.81 28.05
CA ILE A 80 33.87 20.13 28.46
C ILE A 80 33.88 18.72 27.88
N ALA A 81 33.67 17.73 28.76
CA ALA A 81 33.47 16.33 28.40
C ALA A 81 32.03 15.92 28.71
N GLU A 82 31.29 15.53 27.68
CA GLU A 82 29.91 15.04 27.75
C GLU A 82 29.92 13.52 27.93
N TYR A 83 29.61 13.04 29.14
CA TYR A 83 29.57 11.61 29.44
C TYR A 83 28.21 11.07 29.03
N ILE A 84 28.19 10.05 28.18
CA ILE A 84 27.01 9.47 27.53
C ILE A 84 26.89 8.00 27.92
N TRP A 85 25.70 7.55 28.29
CA TRP A 85 25.43 6.16 28.66
C TRP A 85 24.01 5.71 28.26
N ILE A 86 23.79 4.39 28.28
CA ILE A 86 22.50 3.76 28.00
C ILE A 86 21.70 3.66 29.31
N GLY A 87 20.45 4.15 29.29
CA GLY A 87 19.53 4.15 30.42
C GLY A 87 18.84 2.80 30.66
N GLY A 88 17.91 2.79 31.62
CA GLY A 88 17.25 1.56 32.10
C GLY A 88 16.37 0.85 31.07
N THR A 89 15.97 1.51 29.97
CA THR A 89 15.21 0.83 28.91
C THR A 89 16.09 0.04 27.95
N GLY A 90 17.41 0.22 27.99
CA GLY A 90 18.34 -0.33 27.00
C GLY A 90 18.33 0.35 25.63
N ILE A 91 17.40 1.29 25.40
CA ILE A 91 17.27 2.06 24.14
C ILE A 91 17.47 3.56 24.38
N ASP A 92 17.04 4.07 25.55
CA ASP A 92 17.17 5.48 25.92
C ASP A 92 18.63 5.88 26.19
N VAL A 93 19.10 6.95 25.54
CA VAL A 93 20.43 7.50 25.76
C VAL A 93 20.36 8.67 26.73
N ARG A 94 21.29 8.72 27.69
CA ARG A 94 21.43 9.78 28.69
C ARG A 94 22.81 10.42 28.57
N SER A 95 22.92 11.69 28.93
CA SER A 95 24.23 12.34 29.06
C SER A 95 24.27 13.40 30.16
N LYS A 96 25.49 13.76 30.58
CA LYS A 96 25.77 15.00 31.33
C LYS A 96 27.23 15.44 31.16
N SER A 97 27.47 16.75 31.25
CA SER A 97 28.78 17.36 31.01
C SER A 97 29.56 17.63 32.29
N ARG A 98 30.89 17.42 32.26
CA ARG A 98 31.84 17.90 33.29
C ARG A 98 32.98 18.68 32.66
N THR A 99 33.55 19.61 33.42
CA THR A 99 34.81 20.28 33.05
C THR A 99 35.99 19.37 33.36
N ILE A 100 36.91 19.20 32.39
CA ILE A 100 38.20 18.51 32.56
C ILE A 100 39.32 19.58 32.53
N PRO A 101 40.39 19.47 33.35
CA PRO A 101 41.41 20.53 33.45
C PRO A 101 42.22 20.83 32.18
N ARG A 102 42.28 19.89 31.23
CA ARG A 102 43.07 19.94 29.99
C ARG A 102 42.42 19.04 28.91
N PRO A 103 42.82 19.14 27.63
CA PRO A 103 42.54 18.11 26.64
C PRO A 103 43.09 16.73 27.06
N VAL A 104 42.45 15.68 26.57
CA VAL A 104 42.81 14.26 26.75
C VAL A 104 42.80 13.55 25.40
N GLU A 105 43.60 12.51 25.24
CA GLU A 105 43.71 11.72 24.02
C GLU A 105 43.17 10.30 24.20
N HIS A 106 43.29 9.73 25.42
CA HIS A 106 42.88 8.35 25.69
C HIS A 106 41.76 8.25 26.75
N PRO A 107 40.74 7.37 26.58
CA PRO A 107 39.64 7.20 27.55
C PRO A 107 40.09 6.94 28.98
N SER A 108 41.23 6.25 29.20
CA SER A 108 41.75 5.97 30.55
C SER A 108 42.31 7.20 31.28
N GLU A 109 42.51 8.34 30.61
CA GLU A 109 42.85 9.61 31.26
C GLU A 109 41.65 10.29 31.89
N LEU A 110 40.43 9.93 31.45
CA LEU A 110 39.20 10.53 31.96
C LEU A 110 38.85 9.93 33.32
N PRO A 111 38.49 10.78 34.31
CA PRO A 111 38.04 10.30 35.59
C PRO A 111 36.74 9.50 35.44
N LYS A 112 36.61 8.40 36.20
CA LYS A 112 35.29 7.80 36.46
C LYS A 112 34.33 8.86 37.01
N TRP A 113 33.04 8.61 36.83
CA TRP A 113 31.99 9.44 37.41
C TRP A 113 30.85 8.56 37.93
N ASN A 114 29.80 9.16 38.47
CA ASN A 114 28.62 8.49 38.99
C ASN A 114 27.35 9.19 38.48
N TYR A 115 26.19 8.55 38.57
CA TYR A 115 24.87 9.17 38.40
C TYR A 115 23.84 8.51 39.30
N ASP A 116 22.71 9.18 39.48
CA ASP A 116 21.53 8.62 40.13
C ASP A 116 20.82 7.65 39.17
N GLY A 117 21.04 6.35 39.42
CA GLY A 117 20.39 5.25 38.71
C GLY A 117 18.92 5.07 39.08
N SER A 118 18.42 5.65 40.17
CA SER A 118 16.99 5.58 40.50
C SER A 118 16.17 6.45 39.52
N SER A 119 16.68 7.63 39.14
CA SER A 119 16.12 8.48 38.08
C SER A 119 16.24 7.91 36.65
N THR A 120 16.88 6.75 36.46
CA THR A 120 16.97 6.04 35.16
C THR A 120 16.42 4.62 35.19
N GLY A 121 15.93 4.12 36.33
CA GLY A 121 15.43 2.74 36.48
C GLY A 121 16.53 1.67 36.54
N GLN A 122 17.74 2.03 36.93
CA GLN A 122 18.94 1.17 36.97
C GLN A 122 19.43 0.84 38.40
N ALA A 123 18.90 1.53 39.42
CA ALA A 123 19.23 1.31 40.84
C ALA A 123 18.01 1.63 41.75
N PRO A 124 17.92 1.06 42.97
CA PRO A 124 16.91 1.45 43.95
C PRO A 124 17.18 2.86 44.52
N GLY A 125 16.18 3.50 45.14
CA GLY A 125 16.33 4.85 45.72
C GLY A 125 17.18 4.91 47.00
N GLU A 126 17.47 3.78 47.64
CA GLU A 126 18.25 3.68 48.88
C GLU A 126 19.75 3.36 48.66
N ASP A 127 20.10 2.79 47.51
CA ASP A 127 21.47 2.61 47.01
C ASP A 127 21.46 2.96 45.51
N SER A 128 21.46 4.26 45.22
CA SER A 128 21.10 4.79 43.91
C SER A 128 22.29 5.12 43.01
N GLU A 129 23.53 4.99 43.47
CA GLU A 129 24.71 5.39 42.69
C GLU A 129 25.12 4.33 41.66
N VAL A 130 25.21 4.75 40.39
CA VAL A 130 25.75 3.93 39.30
C VAL A 130 26.98 4.62 38.71
N ILE A 131 28.07 3.87 38.51
CA ILE A 131 29.40 4.38 38.17
C ILE A 131 29.63 4.32 36.65
N LEU A 132 30.02 5.45 36.07
CA LEU A 132 30.39 5.63 34.67
C LEU A 132 31.89 5.39 34.47
N TYR A 133 32.22 4.45 33.59
CA TYR A 133 33.58 4.12 33.16
C TYR A 133 33.75 4.63 31.72
N PRO A 134 34.63 5.62 31.45
CA PRO A 134 34.93 6.07 30.09
C PRO A 134 35.49 4.96 29.19
N GLN A 135 35.00 4.87 27.95
CA GLN A 135 35.35 3.79 27.02
C GLN A 135 35.80 4.26 25.64
N ALA A 136 35.12 5.26 25.05
CA ALA A 136 35.50 5.85 23.77
C ALA A 136 35.33 7.37 23.80
N ILE A 137 36.20 8.09 23.10
CA ILE A 137 36.21 9.56 22.98
C ILE A 137 35.91 9.95 21.53
N PHE A 138 35.04 10.93 21.35
CA PHE A 138 34.75 11.57 20.06
C PHE A 138 34.80 13.09 20.25
N LYS A 139 35.00 13.86 19.18
CA LYS A 139 34.92 15.34 19.25
C LYS A 139 33.45 15.77 19.37
N ASP A 140 33.18 16.82 20.14
CA ASP A 140 31.84 17.37 20.33
C ASP A 140 31.44 18.28 19.15
N PRO A 141 30.50 17.89 18.26
CA PRO A 141 30.10 18.70 17.12
C PRO A 141 29.16 19.85 17.49
N PHE A 142 28.65 19.89 18.72
CA PHE A 142 27.75 20.93 19.22
C PHE A 142 28.49 22.07 19.91
N ARG A 143 29.61 21.75 20.57
CA ARG A 143 30.47 22.73 21.27
C ARG A 143 31.74 23.09 20.49
N GLY A 144 32.18 22.21 19.58
CA GLY A 144 33.40 22.40 18.81
C GLY A 144 34.68 22.49 19.65
N GLY A 145 35.75 23.00 19.03
CA GLY A 145 37.05 23.16 19.68
C GLY A 145 37.62 21.86 20.23
N ASN A 146 38.13 21.90 21.46
CA ASN A 146 38.72 20.75 22.17
C ASN A 146 37.69 19.99 23.05
N ASN A 147 36.39 20.27 22.92
CA ASN A 147 35.34 19.61 23.68
C ASN A 147 35.05 18.21 23.13
N ILE A 148 34.63 17.28 24.00
CA ILE A 148 34.51 15.85 23.67
C ILE A 148 33.20 15.22 24.12
N LEU A 149 32.75 14.24 23.35
CA LEU A 149 31.75 13.25 23.74
C LEU A 149 32.46 12.00 24.25
N VAL A 150 31.93 11.37 25.29
CA VAL A 150 32.54 10.22 25.96
C VAL A 150 31.48 9.12 26.11
N ILE A 151 31.63 8.01 25.39
CA ILE A 151 30.80 6.83 25.62
C ILE A 151 31.28 6.14 26.90
N CYS A 152 30.34 5.79 27.78
CA CYS A 152 30.61 5.18 29.07
C CYS A 152 29.89 3.84 29.28
N ASP A 153 30.61 2.89 29.86
CA ASP A 153 30.01 1.73 30.51
C ASP A 153 29.43 2.12 31.88
N SER A 154 28.42 1.36 32.32
CA SER A 154 27.78 1.52 33.64
C SER A 154 28.02 0.31 34.54
N TYR A 155 28.41 0.57 35.79
CA TYR A 155 28.77 -0.43 36.80
C TYR A 155 28.16 -0.06 38.16
N THR A 156 27.95 -1.05 39.04
CA THR A 156 27.62 -0.78 40.45
C THR A 156 28.81 -0.16 41.20
N PRO A 157 28.63 0.42 42.40
CA PRO A 157 29.73 0.92 43.23
C PRO A 157 30.78 -0.15 43.58
N GLN A 158 30.38 -1.43 43.59
CA GLN A 158 31.26 -2.57 43.85
C GLN A 158 32.06 -3.00 42.60
N GLY A 159 31.73 -2.47 41.41
CA GLY A 159 32.43 -2.73 40.15
C GLY A 159 31.77 -3.77 39.24
N GLU A 160 30.56 -4.23 39.54
CA GLU A 160 29.83 -5.24 38.74
C GLU A 160 29.05 -4.58 37.58
N PRO A 161 29.00 -5.17 36.38
CA PRO A 161 28.29 -4.59 35.24
C PRO A 161 26.77 -4.63 35.48
N ILE A 162 26.09 -3.49 35.34
CA ILE A 162 24.62 -3.44 35.54
C ILE A 162 23.88 -4.20 34.41
N PRO A 163 22.62 -4.65 34.60
CA PRO A 163 21.92 -5.48 33.61
C PRO A 163 21.76 -4.88 32.20
N THR A 164 21.78 -3.55 32.05
CA THR A 164 21.75 -2.87 30.74
C THR A 164 23.14 -2.65 30.11
N ASN A 165 24.23 -2.95 30.82
CA ASN A 165 25.58 -2.92 30.27
C ASN A 165 25.83 -4.17 29.39
N LYS A 166 25.37 -4.11 28.13
CA LYS A 166 25.59 -5.17 27.14
C LYS A 166 26.99 -5.11 26.52
N ARG A 167 27.59 -3.91 26.50
CA ARG A 167 28.94 -3.65 26.01
C ARG A 167 29.99 -4.49 26.72
N HIS A 168 29.88 -4.69 28.04
CA HIS A 168 30.79 -5.54 28.80
C HIS A 168 30.88 -6.97 28.23
N LYS A 169 29.74 -7.66 28.04
CA LYS A 169 29.73 -9.02 27.45
C LYS A 169 30.23 -9.01 25.99
N ALA A 170 29.90 -7.98 25.21
CA ALA A 170 30.44 -7.85 23.86
C ALA A 170 31.97 -7.70 23.88
N ALA A 171 32.53 -6.93 24.82
CA ALA A 171 33.97 -6.77 24.99
C ALA A 171 34.66 -8.07 25.41
N GLU A 172 34.03 -8.94 26.22
CA GLU A 172 34.54 -10.30 26.50
C GLU A 172 34.65 -11.13 25.21
N ILE A 173 33.60 -11.13 24.38
CA ILE A 173 33.58 -11.84 23.09
C ILE A 173 34.67 -11.32 22.15
N PHE A 174 34.83 -10.00 22.03
CA PHE A 174 35.88 -9.39 21.20
C PHE A 174 37.29 -9.46 21.81
N SER A 175 37.41 -9.78 23.10
CA SER A 175 38.68 -10.08 23.76
C SER A 175 39.14 -11.54 23.58
N ASN A 176 38.28 -12.41 23.04
CA ASN A 176 38.63 -13.81 22.79
C ASN A 176 39.68 -13.91 21.66
N PRO A 177 40.83 -14.59 21.88
CA PRO A 177 41.89 -14.68 20.87
C PRO A 177 41.45 -15.24 19.50
N LYS A 178 40.44 -16.12 19.46
CA LYS A 178 39.86 -16.61 18.19
C LYS A 178 39.20 -15.47 17.40
N VAL A 179 38.45 -14.61 18.08
CA VAL A 179 37.73 -13.49 17.48
C VAL A 179 38.71 -12.40 17.06
N GLN A 180 39.74 -12.13 17.87
CA GLN A 180 40.79 -11.16 17.53
C GLN A 180 41.58 -11.57 16.27
N ALA A 181 41.94 -12.85 16.15
CA ALA A 181 42.67 -13.36 14.98
C ALA A 181 41.88 -13.23 13.66
N GLU A 182 40.55 -13.27 13.73
CA GLU A 182 39.63 -13.16 12.59
C GLU A 182 39.17 -11.72 12.28
N VAL A 183 39.57 -10.71 13.08
CA VAL A 183 39.36 -9.28 12.82
C VAL A 183 37.95 -8.97 12.25
N PRO A 184 36.87 -9.19 13.03
CA PRO A 184 35.49 -9.00 12.57
C PRO A 184 35.21 -7.53 12.24
N TRP A 185 34.68 -7.29 11.04
CA TRP A 185 34.27 -5.97 10.55
C TRP A 185 32.75 -5.91 10.44
N TYR A 186 32.20 -4.77 10.86
CA TYR A 186 30.76 -4.49 10.83
C TYR A 186 30.48 -3.21 10.06
N GLY A 187 29.50 -3.25 9.16
CA GLY A 187 28.92 -2.08 8.50
C GLY A 187 27.41 -2.05 8.77
N ILE A 188 26.97 -1.13 9.63
CA ILE A 188 25.61 -1.10 10.18
C ILE A 188 24.79 0.00 9.51
N GLU A 189 23.67 -0.39 8.91
CA GLU A 189 22.71 0.42 8.15
C GLU A 189 21.58 0.88 9.08
N GLN A 190 21.73 2.01 9.78
CA GLN A 190 20.75 2.48 10.76
C GLN A 190 19.62 3.26 10.06
N GLU A 191 18.46 2.61 9.90
CA GLU A 191 17.22 3.30 9.50
C GLU A 191 16.55 3.97 10.71
N TYR A 192 15.87 5.09 10.48
CA TYR A 192 15.13 5.84 11.50
C TYR A 192 13.98 6.64 10.87
N THR A 193 12.97 7.02 11.66
CA THR A 193 11.85 7.86 11.20
C THR A 193 11.76 9.15 12.02
N LEU A 194 11.59 10.28 11.33
CA LEU A 194 11.40 11.60 11.94
C LEU A 194 9.91 11.87 12.20
N LEU A 195 9.55 12.33 13.39
CA LEU A 195 8.17 12.57 13.83
C LEU A 195 7.92 14.03 14.26
N GLN A 196 6.72 14.54 13.99
CA GLN A 196 6.23 15.85 14.40
C GLN A 196 5.90 15.86 15.90
N THR A 197 6.70 16.57 16.69
CA THR A 197 6.69 16.57 18.17
C THR A 197 5.30 16.65 18.82
N ASN A 198 4.43 17.54 18.34
CA ASN A 198 3.11 17.79 18.96
C ASN A 198 2.07 16.66 18.73
N VAL A 199 2.26 15.84 17.69
CA VAL A 199 1.25 14.84 17.24
C VAL A 199 1.83 13.43 17.06
N LYS A 200 3.15 13.26 17.23
CA LYS A 200 3.91 12.01 16.98
C LYS A 200 3.61 11.35 15.62
N TRP A 201 3.32 12.18 14.61
CA TRP A 201 3.01 11.77 13.24
C TRP A 201 4.20 12.06 12.31
N PRO A 202 4.49 11.28 11.25
CA PRO A 202 5.76 11.41 10.55
C PRO A 202 5.99 12.76 9.86
N LEU A 203 7.27 13.15 9.74
CA LEU A 203 7.65 14.46 9.23
C LEU A 203 7.25 14.64 7.76
N GLY A 204 6.60 15.76 7.46
CA GLY A 204 6.06 16.05 6.13
C GLY A 204 4.67 15.42 5.83
N TRP A 205 4.15 14.55 6.70
CA TRP A 205 2.81 13.97 6.52
C TRP A 205 1.70 14.96 6.91
N PRO A 206 0.56 14.97 6.20
CA PRO A 206 -0.58 15.77 6.62
C PRO A 206 -1.13 15.23 7.95
N THR A 207 -1.40 16.13 8.90
CA THR A 207 -1.90 15.77 10.23
C THR A 207 -3.24 15.05 10.13
N GLY A 208 -3.33 13.83 10.68
CA GLY A 208 -4.53 12.99 10.58
C GLY A 208 -4.77 12.38 9.19
N GLY A 209 -3.75 12.33 8.34
CA GLY A 209 -3.82 11.72 7.01
C GLY A 209 -2.48 11.16 6.52
N TYR A 210 -2.48 10.73 5.26
CA TYR A 210 -1.34 10.07 4.62
C TYR A 210 -0.86 10.88 3.39
N PRO A 211 0.44 10.83 3.04
CA PRO A 211 0.95 11.33 1.78
C PRO A 211 0.60 10.36 0.62
N GLY A 212 1.13 10.62 -0.59
CA GLY A 212 1.02 9.67 -1.70
C GLY A 212 1.72 8.33 -1.40
N PRO A 213 1.37 7.24 -2.11
CA PRO A 213 1.91 5.91 -1.86
C PRO A 213 3.43 5.84 -2.04
N GLN A 214 4.06 4.83 -1.41
CA GLN A 214 5.51 4.60 -1.47
C GLN A 214 6.01 4.44 -2.92
N GLY A 215 7.25 4.86 -3.16
CA GLY A 215 7.87 4.86 -4.50
C GLY A 215 8.71 6.09 -4.82
N PRO A 216 8.19 7.34 -4.72
CA PRO A 216 8.93 8.54 -5.11
C PRO A 216 9.88 9.08 -4.02
N TYR A 217 9.94 8.44 -2.85
CA TYR A 217 10.64 8.94 -1.65
C TYR A 217 12.06 8.40 -1.50
N TYR A 218 12.28 7.12 -1.82
CA TYR A 218 13.60 6.47 -1.75
C TYR A 218 14.61 7.21 -2.64
N CYS A 219 15.73 7.66 -2.05
CA CYS A 219 16.72 8.54 -2.68
C CYS A 219 16.12 9.80 -3.35
N GLY A 220 14.95 10.25 -2.90
CA GLY A 220 14.18 11.33 -3.50
C GLY A 220 14.80 12.73 -3.31
N ALA A 221 14.61 13.58 -4.32
CA ALA A 221 14.94 15.00 -4.29
C ALA A 221 13.71 15.84 -4.67
N GLY A 222 13.47 16.92 -3.91
CA GLY A 222 12.29 17.78 -4.02
C GLY A 222 11.55 17.91 -2.69
N ALA A 223 10.97 19.10 -2.44
CA ALA A 223 10.23 19.41 -1.21
C ALA A 223 8.90 18.63 -1.07
N ASP A 224 8.49 17.95 -2.13
CA ASP A 224 7.35 17.03 -2.20
C ASP A 224 7.71 15.57 -1.84
N LYS A 225 9.00 15.28 -1.63
CA LYS A 225 9.53 13.90 -1.47
C LYS A 225 10.51 13.74 -0.30
N SER A 226 11.38 14.72 -0.07
CA SER A 226 12.54 14.61 0.83
C SER A 226 12.31 15.45 2.10
N PHE A 227 11.63 14.87 3.09
CA PHE A 227 11.25 15.55 4.33
C PHE A 227 12.31 15.33 5.41
N GLY A 228 12.89 16.42 5.95
CA GLY A 228 13.89 16.35 7.03
C GLY A 228 15.35 16.24 6.56
N ARG A 229 15.65 16.51 5.28
CA ARG A 229 17.03 16.45 4.75
C ARG A 229 18.04 17.27 5.55
N ASP A 230 17.64 18.45 6.03
CA ASP A 230 18.47 19.33 6.86
C ASP A 230 19.02 18.63 8.11
N ILE A 231 18.29 17.64 8.67
CA ILE A 231 18.70 16.84 9.82
C ILE A 231 19.70 15.76 9.40
N SER A 232 19.45 15.04 8.30
CA SER A 232 20.37 14.05 7.72
C SER A 232 21.70 14.67 7.29
N ASP A 233 21.67 15.76 6.53
CA ASP A 233 22.87 16.46 6.04
C ASP A 233 23.67 17.12 7.19
N ALA A 234 23.02 17.52 8.29
CA ALA A 234 23.68 18.03 9.49
C ALA A 234 24.29 16.89 10.33
N HIS A 235 23.54 15.81 10.55
CA HIS A 235 24.01 14.61 11.26
C HIS A 235 25.22 13.98 10.57
N TYR A 236 25.19 13.89 9.24
CA TYR A 236 26.30 13.37 8.46
C TYR A 236 27.60 14.16 8.70
N LYS A 237 27.52 15.50 8.70
CA LYS A 237 28.66 16.39 8.99
C LYS A 237 29.09 16.33 10.47
N ALA A 238 28.14 16.22 11.40
CA ALA A 238 28.43 16.11 12.82
C ALA A 238 29.17 14.80 13.16
N CYS A 239 28.77 13.68 12.56
CA CYS A 239 29.47 12.40 12.67
C CYS A 239 30.89 12.45 12.08
N LEU A 240 31.06 13.05 10.89
CA LEU A 240 32.38 13.27 10.29
C LEU A 240 33.30 14.16 11.15
N TYR A 241 32.75 15.22 11.77
CA TYR A 241 33.50 16.06 12.70
C TYR A 241 33.88 15.31 13.98
N ALA A 242 32.95 14.54 14.53
CA ALA A 242 33.14 13.77 15.76
C ALA A 242 34.23 12.69 15.63
N GLY A 243 34.52 12.22 14.41
CA GLY A 243 35.43 11.11 14.13
C GLY A 243 34.73 9.75 14.01
N ILE A 244 33.42 9.74 13.85
CA ILE A 244 32.66 8.50 13.61
C ILE A 244 32.88 8.04 12.17
N ASN A 245 33.12 6.75 11.99
CA ASN A 245 33.29 6.08 10.69
C ASN A 245 31.97 5.99 9.91
N ILE A 246 31.30 7.12 9.65
CA ILE A 246 30.08 7.20 8.86
C ILE A 246 30.42 7.11 7.37
N SER A 247 29.76 6.20 6.64
CA SER A 247 30.08 5.86 5.24
C SER A 247 29.03 6.30 4.23
N GLY A 248 27.81 6.65 4.66
CA GLY A 248 26.77 7.23 3.78
C GLY A 248 25.48 7.63 4.50
N THR A 249 24.51 8.12 3.72
CA THR A 249 23.11 8.35 4.14
C THR A 249 22.18 8.41 2.92
N ASN A 250 20.93 7.94 3.08
CA ASN A 250 19.85 7.99 2.08
C ASN A 250 18.52 8.36 2.72
N GLY A 251 17.63 8.97 1.92
CA GLY A 251 16.21 9.09 2.26
C GLY A 251 15.51 7.78 1.87
N GLU A 252 14.67 7.26 2.75
CA GLU A 252 14.16 5.88 2.63
C GLU A 252 12.80 5.74 1.92
N VAL A 253 12.33 4.50 1.75
CA VAL A 253 11.10 4.18 1.01
C VAL A 253 9.85 4.82 1.64
N MET A 254 9.77 4.92 2.97
CA MET A 254 8.70 5.66 3.65
C MET A 254 9.04 7.16 3.73
N PRO A 255 8.11 8.07 3.37
CA PRO A 255 8.36 9.51 3.47
C PRO A 255 8.62 9.94 4.91
N GLY A 256 9.75 10.60 5.17
CA GLY A 256 10.20 10.97 6.51
C GLY A 256 11.03 9.91 7.24
N GLN A 257 11.22 8.73 6.63
CA GLN A 257 12.24 7.75 7.01
C GLN A 257 13.57 8.08 6.31
N TRP A 258 14.67 7.80 6.99
CA TRP A 258 16.05 8.00 6.51
C TRP A 258 16.94 6.87 7.00
N GLU A 259 18.10 6.72 6.39
CA GLU A 259 19.15 5.77 6.79
C GLU A 259 20.50 6.48 6.86
N TYR A 260 21.38 6.04 7.76
CA TYR A 260 22.80 6.35 7.72
C TYR A 260 23.63 5.08 7.96
N GLN A 261 24.77 4.95 7.29
CA GLN A 261 25.65 3.78 7.41
C GLN A 261 26.89 4.09 8.24
N VAL A 262 27.24 3.20 9.17
CA VAL A 262 28.47 3.30 9.99
C VAL A 262 29.32 2.06 9.79
N GLY A 263 30.60 2.27 9.47
CA GLY A 263 31.62 1.25 9.26
C GLY A 263 32.16 1.21 7.83
N PRO A 264 33.11 0.30 7.54
CA PRO A 264 33.51 -0.83 8.39
C PRO A 264 34.25 -0.40 9.67
N SER A 265 33.73 -0.83 10.82
CA SER A 265 34.32 -0.67 12.16
C SER A 265 34.66 -2.04 12.76
N VAL A 266 35.68 -2.11 13.62
CA VAL A 266 36.25 -3.39 14.09
C VAL A 266 35.76 -3.76 15.49
N GLY A 267 35.11 -4.93 15.61
CA GLY A 267 34.67 -5.46 16.90
C GLY A 267 33.81 -4.48 17.71
N ILE A 268 34.24 -4.17 18.94
CA ILE A 268 33.52 -3.32 19.90
C ILE A 268 33.31 -1.88 19.41
N GLU A 269 34.20 -1.37 18.55
CA GLU A 269 34.16 -0.03 17.95
C GLU A 269 32.83 0.23 17.23
N ALA A 270 32.27 -0.79 16.56
CA ALA A 270 31.02 -0.68 15.83
C ALA A 270 29.82 -0.34 16.74
N GLY A 271 29.83 -0.84 17.99
CA GLY A 271 28.83 -0.49 18.99
C GLY A 271 29.02 0.94 19.51
N ASP A 272 30.26 1.32 19.84
CA ASP A 272 30.60 2.66 20.33
C ASP A 272 30.25 3.74 19.29
N HIS A 273 30.50 3.48 18.01
CA HIS A 273 30.19 4.37 16.89
C HIS A 273 28.68 4.49 16.61
N ILE A 274 27.91 3.39 16.71
CA ILE A 274 26.44 3.45 16.55
C ILE A 274 25.79 4.20 17.72
N TRP A 275 26.19 3.94 18.97
CA TRP A 275 25.61 4.66 20.11
C TRP A 275 25.97 6.16 20.12
N CYS A 276 27.21 6.52 19.74
CA CYS A 276 27.59 7.93 19.60
C CYS A 276 26.82 8.62 18.46
N SER A 277 26.67 7.97 17.30
CA SER A 277 25.90 8.55 16.17
C SER A 277 24.40 8.66 16.46
N ARG A 278 23.80 7.72 17.21
CA ARG A 278 22.42 7.82 17.72
C ARG A 278 22.26 9.02 18.65
N TYR A 279 23.19 9.23 19.59
CA TYR A 279 23.19 10.41 20.45
C TYR A 279 23.27 11.70 19.64
N ILE A 280 24.21 11.80 18.68
CA ILE A 280 24.33 12.98 17.81
C ILE A 280 23.04 13.22 17.01
N LEU A 281 22.35 12.17 16.55
CA LEU A 281 21.08 12.30 15.83
C LEU A 281 19.97 12.87 16.74
N GLU A 282 19.78 12.30 17.93
CA GLU A 282 18.77 12.75 18.91
C GLU A 282 19.01 14.21 19.34
N ARG A 283 20.28 14.59 19.55
CA ARG A 283 20.68 15.97 19.85
C ARG A 283 20.39 16.95 18.72
N ILE A 284 20.47 16.53 17.45
CA ILE A 284 20.12 17.35 16.28
C ILE A 284 18.60 17.42 16.09
N THR A 285 17.86 16.33 16.33
CA THR A 285 16.39 16.36 16.27
C THR A 285 15.80 17.24 17.37
N GLU A 286 16.39 17.27 18.58
CA GLU A 286 16.05 18.23 19.63
C GLU A 286 16.19 19.68 19.14
N GLN A 287 17.35 20.04 18.57
CA GLN A 287 17.60 21.39 18.03
C GLN A 287 16.66 21.76 16.87
N ALA A 288 16.22 20.77 16.08
CA ALA A 288 15.24 20.95 15.01
C ALA A 288 13.79 21.02 15.50
N GLY A 289 13.51 20.70 16.76
CA GLY A 289 12.14 20.58 17.30
C GLY A 289 11.37 19.37 16.75
N VAL A 290 12.07 18.30 16.40
CA VAL A 290 11.56 17.05 15.80
C VAL A 290 11.83 15.89 16.76
N VAL A 291 10.98 14.86 16.76
CA VAL A 291 11.17 13.64 17.57
C VAL A 291 11.80 12.55 16.69
N LEU A 292 12.86 11.92 17.18
CA LEU A 292 13.42 10.71 16.56
C LEU A 292 12.56 9.48 16.91
N SER A 293 12.46 8.53 15.99
CA SER A 293 11.91 7.19 16.27
C SER A 293 12.80 6.12 15.68
N LEU A 294 13.18 5.17 16.52
CA LEU A 294 13.84 3.92 16.15
C LEU A 294 12.86 2.72 16.22
N ASP A 295 11.55 2.93 16.32
CA ASP A 295 10.58 1.82 16.31
C ASP A 295 10.61 1.07 14.96
N PRO A 296 10.69 -0.27 14.93
CA PRO A 296 10.78 -1.04 13.69
C PRO A 296 9.54 -1.00 12.80
N LYS A 297 8.39 -0.54 13.31
CA LYS A 297 7.16 -0.35 12.51
C LYS A 297 6.41 0.89 13.03
N PRO A 298 6.89 2.11 12.73
CA PRO A 298 6.39 3.34 13.34
C PRO A 298 4.99 3.72 12.82
N ILE A 299 4.58 3.19 11.66
CA ILE A 299 3.24 3.32 11.09
C ILE A 299 2.78 1.95 10.59
N GLU A 300 1.56 1.55 10.94
CA GLU A 300 0.95 0.30 10.48
C GLU A 300 0.51 0.33 9.01
N GLY A 301 0.26 -0.85 8.44
CA GLY A 301 -0.19 -1.00 7.05
C GLY A 301 0.95 -1.03 6.04
N ASP A 302 0.69 -0.52 4.83
CA ASP A 302 1.49 -0.69 3.61
C ASP A 302 2.70 0.27 3.50
N TRP A 303 3.17 0.78 4.64
CA TRP A 303 4.39 1.58 4.79
C TRP A 303 5.56 0.67 5.17
N ASN A 304 6.79 1.02 4.79
CA ASN A 304 7.95 0.26 5.24
C ASN A 304 8.15 0.37 6.76
N GLY A 305 8.83 -0.62 7.33
CA GLY A 305 9.33 -0.55 8.70
C GLY A 305 10.80 -0.13 8.71
N ALA A 306 11.37 0.05 9.90
CA ALA A 306 12.74 0.50 10.08
C ALA A 306 13.68 -0.65 10.51
N GLY A 307 14.71 -0.91 9.69
CA GLY A 307 15.76 -1.91 9.94
C GLY A 307 17.01 -1.37 10.63
N CYS A 308 17.91 -2.30 10.97
CA CYS A 308 19.31 -1.98 11.26
C CYS A 308 20.23 -3.04 10.64
N HIS A 309 20.26 -3.11 9.30
CA HIS A 309 20.96 -4.23 8.62
C HIS A 309 22.43 -4.23 8.98
N THR A 310 22.97 -5.40 9.30
CA THR A 310 24.35 -5.54 9.77
C THR A 310 25.16 -6.31 8.73
N ASN A 311 25.94 -5.59 7.94
CA ASN A 311 26.96 -6.15 7.08
C ASN A 311 28.10 -6.69 7.93
N TYR A 312 28.51 -7.94 7.71
CA TYR A 312 29.48 -8.66 8.54
C TYR A 312 30.49 -9.40 7.68
N SER A 313 31.77 -9.29 8.06
CA SER A 313 32.83 -10.15 7.53
C SER A 313 33.95 -10.39 8.53
N THR A 314 34.60 -11.53 8.42
CA THR A 314 35.87 -11.83 9.10
C THR A 314 37.02 -11.77 8.10
N LYS A 315 38.26 -11.86 8.58
CA LYS A 315 39.47 -11.94 7.75
C LYS A 315 39.35 -13.07 6.72
N SER A 316 39.02 -14.28 7.17
CA SER A 316 38.85 -15.45 6.30
C SER A 316 37.69 -15.32 5.30
N MET A 317 36.68 -14.46 5.55
CA MET A 317 35.63 -14.16 4.56
C MET A 317 36.09 -13.18 3.47
N ARG A 318 37.12 -12.36 3.74
CA ARG A 318 37.67 -11.34 2.83
C ARG A 318 38.86 -11.86 2.00
N GLU A 319 39.47 -12.98 2.39
CA GLU A 319 40.55 -13.67 1.68
C GLU A 319 40.02 -14.64 0.59
N ASP A 320 40.90 -15.15 -0.27
CA ASP A 320 40.50 -15.97 -1.43
C ASP A 320 39.86 -17.31 -1.01
N GLY A 321 38.66 -17.59 -1.53
CA GLY A 321 37.81 -18.70 -1.09
C GLY A 321 36.83 -18.37 0.04
N GLY A 322 36.87 -17.14 0.57
CA GLY A 322 36.04 -16.69 1.70
C GLY A 322 34.52 -16.81 1.51
N PHE A 323 34.02 -16.99 0.28
CA PHE A 323 32.59 -17.28 0.03
C PHE A 323 32.13 -18.62 0.65
N GLU A 324 33.00 -19.63 0.79
CA GLU A 324 32.63 -20.85 1.52
C GLU A 324 32.59 -20.62 3.04
N VAL A 325 33.44 -19.74 3.57
CA VAL A 325 33.40 -19.29 4.98
C VAL A 325 32.11 -18.52 5.26
N ILE A 326 31.69 -17.65 4.32
CA ILE A 326 30.39 -16.97 4.35
C ILE A 326 29.24 -17.99 4.39
N LYS A 327 29.28 -19.07 3.60
CA LYS A 327 28.26 -20.13 3.66
C LYS A 327 28.23 -20.86 5.01
N LYS A 328 29.39 -21.21 5.62
CA LYS A 328 29.41 -21.82 6.97
C LYS A 328 28.81 -20.85 8.00
N ALA A 329 29.16 -19.57 7.95
CA ALA A 329 28.58 -18.56 8.84
C ALA A 329 27.05 -18.44 8.68
N ILE A 330 26.55 -18.43 7.44
CA ILE A 330 25.10 -18.45 7.15
C ILE A 330 24.42 -19.72 7.70
N LEU A 331 25.08 -20.88 7.61
CA LEU A 331 24.57 -22.13 8.19
C LEU A 331 24.43 -22.04 9.71
N ASN A 332 25.46 -21.56 10.42
CA ASN A 332 25.40 -21.33 11.87
C ASN A 332 24.31 -20.31 12.25
N LEU A 333 24.18 -19.21 11.50
CA LEU A 333 23.15 -18.18 11.72
C LEU A 333 21.71 -18.69 11.46
N SER A 334 21.56 -19.78 10.69
CA SER A 334 20.29 -20.49 10.49
C SER A 334 19.94 -21.37 11.69
N LEU A 335 20.92 -22.06 12.26
CA LEU A 335 20.74 -22.93 13.42
C LEU A 335 20.40 -22.14 14.69
N ARG A 336 20.98 -20.95 14.86
CA ARG A 336 20.69 -20.04 15.98
C ARG A 336 19.70 -18.91 15.62
N HIS A 337 18.81 -19.14 14.65
CA HIS A 337 17.88 -18.09 14.18
C HIS A 337 17.00 -17.50 15.30
N VAL A 338 16.49 -18.34 16.20
CA VAL A 338 15.60 -17.93 17.30
C VAL A 338 16.38 -17.11 18.35
N ASP A 339 17.57 -17.59 18.75
CA ASP A 339 18.48 -16.87 19.67
C ASP A 339 18.81 -15.46 19.18
N HIS A 340 19.07 -15.31 17.87
CA HIS A 340 19.32 -13.99 17.29
C HIS A 340 18.04 -13.14 17.30
N ILE A 341 16.89 -13.68 16.86
CA ILE A 341 15.64 -12.92 16.78
C ILE A 341 15.19 -12.38 18.15
N SER A 342 15.32 -13.15 19.23
CA SER A 342 14.94 -12.69 20.58
C SER A 342 15.82 -11.55 21.11
N ALA A 343 16.98 -11.31 20.49
CA ALA A 343 17.94 -10.28 20.83
C ALA A 343 18.03 -9.12 19.81
N TYR A 344 17.26 -9.19 18.71
CA TYR A 344 17.39 -8.32 17.54
C TYR A 344 16.47 -7.08 17.54
N GLY A 345 16.08 -6.63 18.74
CA GLY A 345 15.22 -5.46 18.98
C GLY A 345 13.74 -5.80 19.18
N GLU A 346 13.09 -5.13 20.13
CA GLU A 346 11.68 -5.35 20.46
C GLU A 346 10.74 -4.76 19.38
N GLY A 347 9.59 -5.41 19.14
CA GLY A 347 8.61 -4.95 18.15
C GLY A 347 8.89 -5.38 16.70
N ASN A 348 9.99 -6.12 16.49
CA ASN A 348 10.47 -6.57 15.18
C ASN A 348 9.46 -7.53 14.47
N GLU A 349 8.54 -8.15 15.22
CA GLU A 349 7.42 -8.95 14.70
C GLU A 349 6.43 -8.14 13.84
N ARG A 350 6.30 -6.83 14.10
CA ARG A 350 5.50 -5.92 13.25
C ARG A 350 6.17 -5.57 11.92
N ARG A 351 7.47 -5.85 11.80
CA ARG A 351 8.31 -5.54 10.64
C ARG A 351 8.56 -6.79 9.78
N LEU A 352 9.17 -7.83 10.37
CA LEU A 352 9.57 -9.08 9.73
C LEU A 352 8.36 -9.96 9.36
N THR A 353 7.67 -9.57 8.29
CA THR A 353 6.35 -10.08 7.92
C THR A 353 6.31 -10.75 6.54
N GLY A 354 7.47 -11.01 5.92
CA GLY A 354 7.57 -11.51 4.54
C GLY A 354 7.16 -10.49 3.48
N LYS A 355 7.13 -9.20 3.84
CA LYS A 355 6.74 -8.04 3.02
C LYS A 355 7.73 -6.91 3.19
N HIS A 356 7.57 -5.81 2.44
CA HIS A 356 8.35 -4.57 2.61
C HIS A 356 9.86 -4.85 2.68
N GLU A 357 10.34 -5.70 1.77
CA GLU A 357 11.74 -6.12 1.70
C GLU A 357 12.27 -6.82 2.97
N THR A 358 11.44 -7.60 3.64
CA THR A 358 11.83 -8.48 4.77
C THR A 358 11.41 -9.93 4.56
N ALA A 359 12.08 -10.86 5.26
CA ALA A 359 11.60 -12.24 5.47
C ALA A 359 10.50 -12.29 6.57
N SER A 360 9.89 -13.46 6.81
CA SER A 360 9.07 -13.66 8.02
C SER A 360 9.99 -13.89 9.23
N ILE A 361 9.56 -13.43 10.41
CA ILE A 361 10.30 -13.57 11.67
C ILE A 361 10.60 -15.05 12.03
N ASP A 362 9.72 -15.96 11.64
CA ASP A 362 9.78 -17.40 11.93
C ASP A 362 10.65 -18.20 10.95
N THR A 363 11.09 -17.59 9.84
CA THR A 363 11.68 -18.32 8.71
C THR A 363 13.07 -17.81 8.35
N PHE A 364 14.09 -18.64 8.57
CA PHE A 364 15.42 -18.35 8.06
C PHE A 364 15.47 -18.59 6.55
N SER A 365 16.03 -17.63 5.82
CA SER A 365 16.30 -17.75 4.39
C SER A 365 17.52 -16.92 4.02
N TRP A 366 18.23 -17.32 2.98
CA TRP A 366 19.33 -16.54 2.43
C TRP A 366 19.36 -16.56 0.90
N GLY A 367 19.99 -15.56 0.29
CA GLY A 367 20.17 -15.55 -1.17
C GLY A 367 21.01 -14.39 -1.69
N VAL A 368 21.61 -14.58 -2.86
CA VAL A 368 22.44 -13.54 -3.50
C VAL A 368 21.54 -12.47 -4.13
N ALA A 369 21.72 -11.23 -3.68
CA ALA A 369 20.93 -10.06 -4.04
C ALA A 369 19.40 -10.19 -3.84
N ASN A 370 18.95 -11.13 -3.00
CA ASN A 370 17.54 -11.20 -2.62
C ASN A 370 17.28 -10.37 -1.36
N ARG A 371 16.62 -9.22 -1.49
CA ARG A 371 16.24 -8.39 -0.34
C ARG A 371 15.15 -9.04 0.53
N GLY A 372 14.33 -9.94 -0.01
CA GLY A 372 13.29 -10.67 0.73
C GLY A 372 13.81 -11.84 1.58
N CYS A 373 15.13 -11.98 1.75
CA CYS A 373 15.75 -13.00 2.59
C CYS A 373 16.18 -12.44 3.95
N SER A 374 16.36 -13.34 4.92
CA SER A 374 16.84 -13.03 6.27
C SER A 374 18.32 -12.61 6.25
N ILE A 375 19.15 -13.32 5.47
CA ILE A 375 20.52 -12.92 5.12
C ILE A 375 20.63 -12.67 3.61
N ARG A 376 21.23 -11.55 3.20
CA ARG A 376 21.59 -11.26 1.81
C ARG A 376 23.10 -11.41 1.62
N VAL A 377 23.52 -11.76 0.41
CA VAL A 377 24.92 -11.66 -0.03
C VAL A 377 24.97 -10.79 -1.29
N GLY A 378 25.97 -9.92 -1.41
CA GLY A 378 26.14 -9.04 -2.58
C GLY A 378 26.54 -9.79 -3.84
N ARG A 379 26.13 -9.29 -5.03
CA ARG A 379 26.57 -9.86 -6.32
C ARG A 379 28.08 -9.83 -6.48
N ASP A 380 28.74 -8.77 -6.03
CA ASP A 380 30.20 -8.69 -6.11
C ASP A 380 30.89 -9.65 -5.13
N THR A 381 30.27 -10.00 -4.00
CA THR A 381 30.78 -11.05 -3.09
C THR A 381 30.66 -12.45 -3.70
N GLU A 382 29.53 -12.77 -4.32
CA GLU A 382 29.35 -14.01 -5.10
C GLU A 382 30.34 -14.09 -6.26
N LYS A 383 30.45 -13.02 -7.05
CA LYS A 383 31.30 -12.93 -8.25
C LYS A 383 32.79 -13.01 -7.93
N ASN A 384 33.23 -12.38 -6.84
CA ASN A 384 34.65 -12.32 -6.46
C ASN A 384 35.07 -13.51 -5.57
N GLY A 385 34.13 -14.37 -5.13
CA GLY A 385 34.41 -15.52 -4.27
C GLY A 385 34.83 -15.16 -2.83
N LYS A 386 34.66 -13.90 -2.42
CA LYS A 386 35.03 -13.34 -1.11
C LYS A 386 34.36 -11.98 -0.87
N GLY A 387 34.16 -11.59 0.40
CA GLY A 387 33.49 -10.34 0.77
C GLY A 387 32.81 -10.39 2.13
N TYR A 388 31.50 -10.10 2.15
CA TYR A 388 30.69 -10.00 3.38
C TYR A 388 29.26 -10.55 3.18
N LEU A 389 28.59 -10.85 4.30
CA LEU A 389 27.15 -11.11 4.35
C LEU A 389 26.40 -9.92 4.98
N GLU A 390 25.11 -9.82 4.74
CA GLU A 390 24.22 -8.75 5.23
C GLU A 390 23.07 -9.40 6.02
N ASP A 391 23.11 -9.28 7.35
CA ASP A 391 22.01 -9.74 8.19
C ASP A 391 20.90 -8.68 8.23
N ARG A 392 19.75 -9.00 7.62
CA ARG A 392 18.62 -8.05 7.46
C ARG A 392 17.61 -8.13 8.62
N ARG A 393 17.80 -9.09 9.53
CA ARG A 393 16.90 -9.38 10.65
C ARG A 393 16.91 -8.35 11.79
N PRO A 394 17.98 -7.58 12.11
CA PRO A 394 17.93 -6.61 13.21
C PRO A 394 16.95 -5.45 12.94
N ALA A 395 16.21 -5.05 13.97
CA ALA A 395 15.36 -3.86 13.98
C ALA A 395 16.17 -2.57 14.20
N SER A 396 15.61 -1.43 13.79
CA SER A 396 16.17 -0.09 14.02
C SER A 396 16.50 0.23 15.48
N ASN A 397 15.79 -0.36 16.45
CA ASN A 397 16.02 -0.21 17.90
C ASN A 397 16.98 -1.26 18.51
N MET A 398 17.63 -2.11 17.72
CA MET A 398 18.56 -3.13 18.23
C MET A 398 19.74 -2.51 19.00
N ASP A 399 20.27 -3.21 20.00
CA ASP A 399 21.54 -2.83 20.63
C ASP A 399 22.72 -3.39 19.81
N PRO A 400 23.57 -2.53 19.20
CA PRO A 400 24.70 -2.96 18.39
C PRO A 400 25.71 -3.80 19.17
N TYR A 401 25.86 -3.65 20.49
CA TYR A 401 26.76 -4.52 21.27
C TYR A 401 26.24 -5.97 21.28
N VAL A 402 24.94 -6.14 21.41
CA VAL A 402 24.29 -7.46 21.42
C VAL A 402 24.35 -8.09 20.03
N VAL A 403 23.99 -7.33 18.98
CA VAL A 403 23.97 -7.86 17.60
C VAL A 403 25.37 -8.19 17.08
N THR A 404 26.34 -7.28 17.25
CA THR A 404 27.72 -7.55 16.78
C THR A 404 28.38 -8.68 17.58
N GLY A 405 28.15 -8.74 18.90
CA GLY A 405 28.60 -9.82 19.77
C GLY A 405 28.01 -11.19 19.40
N LEU A 406 26.70 -11.29 19.17
CA LEU A 406 26.06 -12.55 18.75
C LEU A 406 26.51 -13.01 17.35
N LEU A 407 26.74 -12.08 16.43
CA LEU A 407 27.30 -12.42 15.10
C LEU A 407 28.72 -13.02 15.23
N ALA A 408 29.58 -12.47 16.10
CA ALA A 408 30.89 -13.07 16.37
C ALA A 408 30.78 -14.41 17.12
N GLU A 409 29.97 -14.49 18.18
CA GLU A 409 29.77 -15.70 18.98
C GLU A 409 29.32 -16.88 18.09
N THR A 410 28.24 -16.69 17.32
CA THR A 410 27.64 -17.75 16.48
C THR A 410 28.51 -18.18 15.30
N THR A 411 29.40 -17.32 14.78
CA THR A 411 30.20 -17.63 13.58
C THR A 411 31.67 -17.98 13.85
N LEU A 412 32.21 -17.66 15.03
CA LEU A 412 33.63 -17.86 15.39
C LEU A 412 33.88 -18.66 16.68
N LEU A 413 32.91 -18.73 17.60
CA LEU A 413 33.06 -19.39 18.91
C LEU A 413 32.15 -20.60 19.09
N TRP A 414 30.93 -20.54 18.55
CA TRP A 414 29.95 -21.62 18.56
C TRP A 414 30.19 -22.60 17.42
N GLU A 415 30.19 -23.89 17.73
CA GLU A 415 30.20 -24.98 16.74
C GLU A 415 28.90 -25.80 16.87
N PRO A 416 28.27 -26.20 15.76
CA PRO A 416 27.07 -27.02 15.77
C PRO A 416 27.37 -28.46 16.21
N THR A 417 26.34 -29.20 16.64
CA THR A 417 26.42 -30.67 16.67
C THR A 417 26.38 -31.22 15.24
N LEU A 418 27.08 -32.32 14.98
CA LEU A 418 27.14 -32.94 13.63
C LEU A 418 25.75 -33.27 13.06
N GLU A 419 24.81 -33.68 13.92
CA GLU A 419 23.42 -33.94 13.54
C GLU A 419 22.68 -32.66 13.12
N ALA A 420 22.89 -31.54 13.83
CA ALA A 420 22.29 -30.25 13.50
C ALA A 420 22.89 -29.67 12.21
N GLU A 421 24.20 -29.77 12.02
CA GLU A 421 24.89 -29.33 10.80
C GLU A 421 24.39 -30.13 9.58
N ALA A 422 24.33 -31.46 9.68
CA ALA A 422 23.82 -32.32 8.61
C ALA A 422 22.33 -32.05 8.29
N LEU A 423 21.49 -31.86 9.32
CA LEU A 423 20.06 -31.56 9.13
C LEU A 423 19.83 -30.16 8.55
N ALA A 424 20.65 -29.17 8.91
CA ALA A 424 20.57 -27.83 8.35
C ALA A 424 21.08 -27.81 6.90
N ALA A 425 22.19 -28.48 6.59
CA ALA A 425 22.72 -28.57 5.22
C ALA A 425 21.72 -29.21 4.23
N GLN A 426 20.86 -30.14 4.70
CA GLN A 426 19.75 -30.69 3.90
C GLN A 426 18.55 -29.74 3.75
N LYS A 427 18.36 -28.79 4.68
CA LYS A 427 17.20 -27.88 4.71
C LYS A 427 17.48 -26.50 4.14
N THR A 428 18.71 -26.01 4.18
CA THR A 428 19.10 -24.76 3.51
C THR A 428 19.02 -24.98 1.99
N PRO A 429 18.11 -24.30 1.26
CA PRO A 429 18.05 -24.47 -0.18
C PRO A 429 19.36 -24.00 -0.81
N THR A 430 19.96 -24.87 -1.62
CA THR A 430 21.09 -24.46 -2.47
C THR A 430 20.62 -23.35 -3.42
N PRO A 431 21.45 -22.31 -3.66
CA PRO A 431 21.02 -21.17 -4.47
C PRO A 431 20.74 -21.64 -5.90
N ILE A 432 19.46 -21.63 -6.28
CA ILE A 432 19.00 -21.99 -7.64
C ILE A 432 19.71 -21.07 -8.63
N PRO A 433 20.60 -21.58 -9.51
CA PRO A 433 21.30 -20.73 -10.45
C PRO A 433 20.30 -20.23 -11.49
N ILE A 434 20.13 -18.92 -11.60
CA ILE A 434 19.42 -18.30 -12.71
C ILE A 434 20.32 -18.40 -13.96
N ARG A 435 20.46 -19.61 -14.50
CA ARG A 435 21.17 -19.86 -15.74
C ARG A 435 20.37 -19.23 -16.88
N ALA A 436 20.98 -18.22 -17.51
CA ALA A 436 20.57 -17.78 -18.84
C ALA A 436 20.57 -18.98 -19.80
N ALA A 437 19.65 -18.98 -20.75
CA ALA A 437 19.36 -20.18 -21.55
C ALA A 437 20.53 -20.56 -22.46
N ALA A 438 20.99 -21.81 -22.32
CA ALA A 438 21.74 -22.55 -23.33
C ALA A 438 20.99 -23.85 -23.63
N SER A 439 20.79 -24.16 -24.91
CA SER A 439 20.00 -25.30 -25.36
C SER A 439 20.84 -26.56 -25.52
N SER A 440 20.47 -27.65 -24.87
CA SER A 440 20.97 -28.99 -25.15
C SER A 440 19.84 -30.02 -25.02
N ASN A 441 19.54 -30.73 -26.11
CA ASN A 441 18.60 -31.85 -26.07
C ASN A 441 19.29 -33.08 -25.46
N SER A 442 18.66 -33.67 -24.45
CA SER A 442 18.87 -35.07 -24.07
C SER A 442 17.54 -35.61 -23.58
N ALA A 443 16.91 -36.47 -24.37
CA ALA A 443 15.76 -37.22 -23.91
C ALA A 443 16.25 -38.43 -23.10
N ASP A 444 15.55 -38.77 -22.03
CA ASP A 444 15.54 -40.15 -21.54
C ASP A 444 14.17 -40.50 -20.95
N ASN A 445 13.85 -41.79 -20.92
CA ASN A 445 12.45 -42.24 -21.01
C ASN A 445 12.15 -43.40 -20.05
N THR A 446 11.55 -43.11 -18.90
CA THR A 446 10.85 -44.11 -18.07
C THR A 446 9.45 -43.60 -17.73
N GLY A 447 8.45 -44.48 -17.86
CA GLY A 447 7.04 -44.07 -17.88
C GLY A 447 6.20 -44.70 -16.77
N ASN A 448 5.02 -44.12 -16.53
CA ASN A 448 3.94 -44.80 -15.84
C ASN A 448 2.54 -44.28 -16.22
N ALA A 449 1.51 -45.11 -16.00
CA ALA A 449 0.06 -44.91 -16.14
C ALA A 449 -0.47 -43.65 -16.88
N ASN A 450 -0.92 -43.81 -18.13
CA ASN A 450 -1.26 -42.70 -19.04
C ASN A 450 -2.75 -42.29 -19.03
N TRP A 451 -3.27 -41.82 -17.90
CA TRP A 451 -4.65 -41.26 -17.79
C TRP A 451 -4.78 -39.82 -18.29
N THR A 452 -3.67 -39.09 -18.41
CA THR A 452 -3.64 -37.67 -18.83
C THR A 452 -4.01 -37.44 -20.29
N LYS A 453 -3.98 -38.48 -21.14
CA LYS A 453 -4.32 -38.41 -22.59
C LYS A 453 -5.75 -37.95 -22.92
N TRP A 454 -6.67 -37.94 -21.96
CA TRP A 454 -8.04 -37.44 -22.13
C TRP A 454 -8.25 -36.00 -21.64
N VAL A 455 -7.24 -35.38 -21.03
CA VAL A 455 -7.24 -33.93 -20.75
C VAL A 455 -6.58 -33.22 -21.94
N PRO A 456 -7.17 -32.14 -22.50
CA PRO A 456 -6.53 -31.38 -23.57
C PRO A 456 -5.17 -30.82 -23.13
N ALA A 457 -4.08 -31.44 -23.58
CA ALA A 457 -2.70 -31.07 -23.28
C ALA A 457 -2.25 -29.82 -24.08
N GLY A 458 -2.98 -28.72 -23.88
CA GLY A 458 -2.70 -27.42 -24.48
C GLY A 458 -2.99 -26.33 -23.47
N SER A 459 -1.95 -25.63 -23.02
CA SER A 459 -2.13 -24.52 -22.09
C SER A 459 -2.84 -23.36 -22.78
N LEU A 460 -4.13 -23.21 -22.47
CA LEU A 460 -4.86 -21.94 -22.54
C LEU A 460 -4.18 -21.00 -21.54
N ALA A 461 -3.06 -20.41 -21.98
CA ALA A 461 -2.04 -19.86 -21.11
C ALA A 461 -2.63 -18.88 -20.09
N ALA A 462 -2.45 -19.16 -18.80
CA ALA A 462 -2.98 -18.33 -17.73
C ALA A 462 -2.49 -16.87 -17.82
N ASP A 463 -1.29 -16.64 -18.37
CA ASP A 463 -0.82 -15.32 -18.83
C ASP A 463 -1.81 -14.62 -19.78
N LYS A 464 -2.29 -15.30 -20.83
CA LYS A 464 -3.30 -14.76 -21.74
C LYS A 464 -4.62 -14.51 -21.02
N VAL A 465 -5.05 -15.41 -20.14
CA VAL A 465 -6.29 -15.25 -19.36
C VAL A 465 -6.20 -14.01 -18.44
N LEU A 466 -5.11 -13.85 -17.69
CA LEU A 466 -4.90 -12.70 -16.80
C LEU A 466 -4.67 -11.40 -17.58
N ARG A 467 -4.02 -11.42 -18.75
CA ARG A 467 -3.95 -10.27 -19.66
C ARG A 467 -5.30 -9.90 -20.25
N LEU A 468 -6.14 -10.88 -20.60
CA LEU A 468 -7.51 -10.63 -21.08
C LEU A 468 -8.39 -10.06 -19.96
N ILE A 469 -8.25 -10.53 -18.72
CA ILE A 469 -8.92 -9.95 -17.55
C ILE A 469 -8.44 -8.51 -17.33
N ALA A 470 -7.13 -8.27 -17.23
CA ALA A 470 -6.56 -6.93 -17.02
C ALA A 470 -6.85 -5.95 -18.17
N GLY A 471 -7.01 -6.45 -19.40
CA GLY A 471 -7.44 -5.66 -20.56
C GLY A 471 -8.93 -5.35 -20.53
N ALA A 472 -9.79 -6.34 -20.22
CA ALA A 472 -11.23 -6.13 -20.09
C ALA A 472 -11.59 -5.17 -18.95
N THR A 473 -10.82 -5.19 -17.84
CA THR A 473 -10.97 -4.23 -16.72
C THR A 473 -10.18 -2.93 -16.91
N ALA A 474 -9.43 -2.76 -18.00
CA ALA A 474 -8.82 -1.46 -18.32
C ALA A 474 -9.82 -0.45 -18.91
N SER A 475 -10.97 -0.94 -19.39
CA SER A 475 -12.07 -0.14 -19.93
C SER A 475 -13.03 0.29 -18.81
N PRO A 476 -13.59 1.52 -18.83
CA PRO A 476 -14.52 2.02 -17.82
C PRO A 476 -15.90 1.32 -17.89
N ILE A 477 -15.97 0.07 -17.43
CA ILE A 477 -17.23 -0.67 -17.27
C ILE A 477 -17.99 -0.09 -16.08
N GLY A 478 -19.13 0.56 -16.35
CA GLY A 478 -20.00 1.12 -15.32
C GLY A 478 -19.49 2.39 -14.63
N GLN A 479 -18.44 3.02 -15.16
CA GLN A 479 -17.92 4.30 -14.65
C GLN A 479 -18.43 5.48 -15.50
N PHE A 480 -18.73 6.61 -14.86
CA PHE A 480 -19.12 7.85 -15.54
C PHE A 480 -17.97 8.43 -16.35
N VAL A 481 -18.22 8.73 -17.63
CA VAL A 481 -17.25 9.32 -18.56
C VAL A 481 -17.55 10.82 -18.67
N SER A 482 -16.61 11.67 -18.22
CA SER A 482 -16.82 13.12 -18.16
C SER A 482 -16.60 13.87 -19.48
N SER A 483 -16.07 13.22 -20.52
CA SER A 483 -15.79 13.81 -21.82
C SER A 483 -15.80 12.75 -22.94
N PRO A 484 -16.39 13.02 -24.12
CA PRO A 484 -17.05 14.25 -24.53
C PRO A 484 -18.43 14.43 -23.89
N THR A 485 -18.76 15.65 -23.47
CA THR A 485 -20.09 16.01 -22.98
C THR A 485 -21.09 16.11 -24.14
N THR A 486 -21.90 15.07 -24.31
CA THR A 486 -22.95 14.98 -25.34
C THR A 486 -24.34 15.19 -24.75
N PHE A 487 -25.37 15.34 -25.60
CA PHE A 487 -26.77 15.56 -25.18
C PHE A 487 -27.28 14.52 -24.16
N LEU A 488 -26.79 13.27 -24.23
CA LEU A 488 -27.18 12.22 -23.29
C LEU A 488 -26.61 12.42 -21.89
N HIS A 489 -25.57 13.24 -21.72
CA HIS A 489 -25.08 13.65 -20.40
C HIS A 489 -25.99 14.71 -19.76
N SER A 490 -26.67 15.53 -20.56
CA SER A 490 -27.60 16.58 -20.09
C SER A 490 -29.05 16.12 -19.83
N ILE A 491 -29.44 14.92 -20.29
CA ILE A 491 -30.79 14.36 -20.06
C ILE A 491 -30.97 13.94 -18.60
N ASP A 492 -32.16 14.20 -18.06
CA ASP A 492 -32.53 13.89 -16.68
C ASP A 492 -32.41 12.38 -16.38
N PRO A 493 -31.78 12.00 -15.25
CA PRO A 493 -31.54 10.59 -14.92
C PRO A 493 -32.84 9.78 -14.75
N ARG A 494 -33.99 10.40 -14.44
CA ARG A 494 -35.30 9.74 -14.38
C ARG A 494 -35.77 9.31 -15.77
N VAL A 495 -35.55 10.16 -16.80
CA VAL A 495 -35.91 9.85 -18.19
C VAL A 495 -35.06 8.70 -18.73
N LYS A 496 -33.76 8.67 -18.39
CA LYS A 496 -32.86 7.55 -18.72
C LYS A 496 -33.32 6.22 -18.14
N LEU A 497 -33.81 6.22 -16.89
CA LEU A 497 -34.36 5.01 -16.25
C LEU A 497 -35.65 4.52 -16.90
N VAL A 498 -36.55 5.42 -17.33
CA VAL A 498 -37.76 5.06 -18.08
C VAL A 498 -37.39 4.47 -19.44
N TRP A 499 -36.40 5.04 -20.14
CA TRP A 499 -35.84 4.48 -21.37
C TRP A 499 -35.25 3.08 -21.16
N LEU A 500 -34.45 2.88 -20.10
CA LEU A 500 -33.85 1.60 -19.78
C LEU A 500 -34.93 0.54 -19.51
N LEU A 501 -35.95 0.84 -18.70
CA LEU A 501 -37.06 -0.07 -18.44
C LEU A 501 -37.84 -0.43 -19.72
N ALA A 502 -38.12 0.56 -20.57
CA ALA A 502 -38.79 0.34 -21.85
C ALA A 502 -37.97 -0.56 -22.79
N LEU A 503 -36.64 -0.37 -22.85
CA LEU A 503 -35.72 -1.18 -23.66
C LEU A 503 -35.54 -2.62 -23.15
N VAL A 504 -35.94 -2.94 -21.91
CA VAL A 504 -36.06 -4.33 -21.43
C VAL A 504 -37.37 -4.98 -21.90
N ILE A 505 -38.46 -4.22 -21.95
CA ILE A 505 -39.81 -4.75 -22.22
C ILE A 505 -40.10 -4.84 -23.73
N LEU A 506 -39.74 -3.80 -24.50
CA LEU A 506 -40.01 -3.70 -25.95
C LEU A 506 -39.47 -4.89 -26.77
N PRO A 507 -38.25 -5.44 -26.53
CA PRO A 507 -37.73 -6.56 -27.32
C PRO A 507 -38.54 -7.85 -27.14
N ALA A 508 -39.10 -8.07 -25.95
CA ALA A 508 -39.83 -9.29 -25.63
C ALA A 508 -41.13 -9.43 -26.44
N ARG A 509 -41.81 -8.32 -26.76
CA ARG A 509 -43.06 -8.30 -27.53
C ARG A 509 -42.92 -7.89 -29.00
N SER A 510 -41.94 -7.06 -29.36
CA SER A 510 -41.79 -6.56 -30.73
C SER A 510 -41.38 -7.63 -31.75
N HIS A 511 -41.77 -7.43 -33.01
CA HIS A 511 -41.42 -8.32 -34.12
C HIS A 511 -39.92 -8.27 -34.48
N ILE A 512 -39.38 -9.30 -35.15
CA ILE A 512 -37.94 -9.48 -35.39
C ILE A 512 -37.27 -8.28 -36.08
N ILE A 513 -37.97 -7.62 -37.02
CA ILE A 513 -37.49 -6.42 -37.73
C ILE A 513 -37.26 -5.27 -36.74
N MET A 514 -38.22 -5.04 -35.83
CA MET A 514 -38.15 -3.99 -34.83
C MET A 514 -37.05 -4.25 -33.80
N ARG A 515 -36.82 -5.51 -33.41
CA ARG A 515 -35.69 -5.90 -32.54
C ARG A 515 -34.34 -5.53 -33.15
N PHE A 516 -34.11 -5.86 -34.43
CA PHE A 516 -32.88 -5.47 -35.13
C PHE A 516 -32.77 -3.95 -35.32
N GLY A 517 -33.89 -3.26 -35.54
CA GLY A 517 -33.94 -1.79 -35.57
C GLY A 517 -33.50 -1.14 -34.25
N LEU A 518 -33.97 -1.67 -33.11
CA LEU A 518 -33.56 -1.20 -31.77
C LEU A 518 -32.08 -1.50 -31.47
N VAL A 519 -31.56 -2.67 -31.89
CA VAL A 519 -30.12 -2.98 -31.81
C VAL A 519 -29.29 -1.97 -32.63
N ALA A 520 -29.69 -1.70 -33.88
CA ALA A 520 -29.01 -0.75 -34.75
C ALA A 520 -29.03 0.68 -34.18
N TYR A 521 -30.19 1.12 -33.66
CA TYR A 521 -30.33 2.40 -32.97
C TYR A 521 -29.40 2.52 -31.76
N LEU A 522 -29.36 1.51 -30.88
CA LEU A 522 -28.50 1.51 -29.70
C LEU A 522 -27.00 1.45 -30.03
N THR A 523 -26.63 0.83 -31.14
CA THR A 523 -25.25 0.89 -31.66
C THR A 523 -24.90 2.28 -32.19
N LEU A 524 -25.76 2.89 -33.04
CA LEU A 524 -25.51 4.21 -33.61
C LEU A 524 -25.41 5.30 -32.53
N ILE A 525 -26.34 5.31 -31.56
CA ILE A 525 -26.28 6.29 -30.44
C ILE A 525 -25.03 6.06 -29.56
N SER A 526 -24.60 4.81 -29.34
CA SER A 526 -23.38 4.53 -28.57
C SER A 526 -22.11 4.96 -29.28
N VAL A 527 -22.04 4.79 -30.62
CA VAL A 527 -20.93 5.25 -31.47
C VAL A 527 -20.87 6.79 -31.50
N TRP A 528 -22.01 7.47 -31.41
CA TRP A 528 -22.08 8.95 -31.41
C TRP A 528 -21.84 9.59 -30.03
N VAL A 529 -22.26 8.92 -28.95
CA VAL A 529 -22.22 9.48 -27.58
C VAL A 529 -20.88 9.29 -26.88
N LEU A 530 -20.17 8.19 -27.13
CA LEU A 530 -19.01 7.76 -26.35
C LEU A 530 -17.68 7.97 -27.11
N PRO A 531 -16.52 8.04 -26.40
CA PRO A 531 -15.21 7.99 -27.02
C PRO A 531 -15.01 6.69 -27.83
N ARG A 532 -14.23 6.76 -28.92
CA ARG A 532 -13.93 5.60 -29.78
C ARG A 532 -13.35 4.42 -29.02
N GLU A 533 -12.44 4.70 -28.08
CA GLU A 533 -11.79 3.71 -27.22
C GLU A 533 -12.79 2.96 -26.33
N VAL A 534 -13.83 3.66 -25.85
CA VAL A 534 -14.86 3.07 -25.00
C VAL A 534 -15.87 2.28 -25.84
N TRP A 535 -16.46 2.86 -26.90
CA TRP A 535 -17.53 2.16 -27.61
C TRP A 535 -17.05 0.95 -28.40
N MET A 536 -15.85 0.98 -29.01
CA MET A 536 -15.33 -0.16 -29.78
C MET A 536 -15.19 -1.40 -28.88
N ASP A 537 -14.71 -1.19 -27.66
CA ASP A 537 -14.47 -2.23 -26.67
C ASP A 537 -15.76 -2.72 -25.99
N GLN A 538 -16.67 -1.81 -25.60
CA GLN A 538 -17.96 -2.18 -25.01
C GLN A 538 -18.87 -2.89 -26.02
N LEU A 539 -19.11 -2.30 -27.20
CA LEU A 539 -19.96 -2.92 -28.24
C LEU A 539 -19.35 -4.23 -28.74
N GLY A 540 -18.02 -4.31 -28.88
CA GLY A 540 -17.32 -5.54 -29.28
C GLY A 540 -17.62 -6.72 -28.36
N ARG A 541 -17.57 -6.52 -27.03
CA ARG A 541 -17.96 -7.55 -26.05
C ARG A 541 -19.44 -7.91 -26.12
N VAL A 542 -20.34 -6.92 -26.14
CA VAL A 542 -21.79 -7.17 -26.11
C VAL A 542 -22.27 -7.86 -27.39
N TYR A 543 -21.73 -7.50 -28.56
CA TYR A 543 -21.98 -8.22 -29.81
C TYR A 543 -21.42 -9.64 -29.81
N LEU A 544 -20.21 -9.88 -29.27
CA LEU A 544 -19.65 -11.22 -29.18
C LEU A 544 -20.50 -12.13 -28.28
N LEU A 545 -20.91 -11.65 -27.11
CA LEU A 545 -21.80 -12.37 -26.19
C LEU A 545 -23.15 -12.68 -26.84
N SER A 546 -23.78 -11.68 -27.44
CA SER A 546 -25.11 -11.83 -28.07
C SER A 546 -25.05 -12.72 -29.32
N GLY A 547 -23.97 -12.64 -30.11
CA GLY A 547 -23.74 -13.49 -31.28
C GLY A 547 -23.48 -14.96 -30.91
N LEU A 548 -22.69 -15.21 -29.87
CA LEU A 548 -22.51 -16.56 -29.34
C LEU A 548 -23.83 -17.15 -28.84
N LEU A 549 -24.61 -16.36 -28.09
CA LEU A 549 -25.93 -16.76 -27.57
C LEU A 549 -26.97 -16.97 -28.68
N PHE A 550 -26.92 -16.19 -29.77
CA PHE A 550 -27.72 -16.41 -30.96
C PHE A 550 -27.39 -17.75 -31.63
N ILE A 551 -26.10 -18.08 -31.77
CA ILE A 551 -25.66 -19.33 -32.40
C ILE A 551 -26.04 -20.54 -31.54
N THR A 552 -25.78 -20.50 -30.22
CA THR A 552 -26.06 -21.65 -29.33
C THR A 552 -27.55 -21.91 -29.18
N LEU A 553 -28.39 -20.88 -28.99
CA LEU A 553 -29.84 -21.06 -28.94
C LEU A 553 -30.43 -21.40 -30.32
N GLY A 554 -29.92 -20.79 -31.38
CA GLY A 554 -30.43 -20.99 -32.74
C GLY A 554 -30.25 -22.42 -33.27
N LEU A 555 -29.15 -23.07 -32.87
CA LEU A 555 -28.84 -24.47 -33.21
C LEU A 555 -29.30 -25.46 -32.12
N GLY A 556 -29.51 -24.98 -30.87
CA GLY A 556 -29.87 -25.81 -29.72
C GLY A 556 -31.36 -25.89 -29.37
N ALA A 557 -32.21 -24.97 -29.86
CA ALA A 557 -33.64 -24.87 -29.46
C ALA A 557 -34.52 -26.09 -29.81
N ASP A 558 -34.07 -26.91 -30.76
CA ASP A 558 -34.66 -28.20 -31.16
C ASP A 558 -33.64 -29.36 -31.00
N GLY A 559 -32.55 -29.15 -30.24
CA GLY A 559 -31.36 -30.00 -30.21
C GLY A 559 -31.43 -31.28 -29.37
N VAL A 560 -32.57 -31.60 -28.76
CA VAL A 560 -32.81 -32.85 -28.03
C VAL A 560 -34.17 -33.42 -28.46
N PRO A 561 -34.22 -34.59 -29.15
CA PRO A 561 -35.47 -35.28 -29.39
C PRO A 561 -36.13 -35.68 -28.06
N PRO A 562 -37.45 -35.48 -27.87
CA PRO A 562 -38.11 -35.93 -26.65
C PRO A 562 -38.03 -37.46 -26.56
N LEU A 563 -37.33 -37.97 -25.53
CA LEU A 563 -37.23 -39.40 -25.21
C LEU A 563 -38.56 -40.03 -24.74
N VAL A 564 -39.63 -39.24 -24.67
CA VAL A 564 -40.99 -39.68 -24.37
C VAL A 564 -41.78 -39.70 -25.66
N GLN A 565 -42.10 -40.91 -26.15
CA GLN A 565 -43.03 -41.08 -27.26
C GLN A 565 -44.40 -40.49 -26.92
N LEU A 566 -45.06 -39.89 -27.91
CA LEU A 566 -46.44 -39.42 -27.76
C LEU A 566 -47.34 -40.63 -27.49
N ARG A 567 -48.10 -40.62 -26.39
CA ARG A 567 -48.89 -41.79 -25.93
C ARG A 567 -50.18 -42.03 -26.73
N THR A 568 -50.38 -41.27 -27.81
CA THR A 568 -51.51 -41.35 -28.74
C THR A 568 -51.04 -41.91 -30.09
N PRO A 569 -51.74 -42.88 -30.69
CA PRO A 569 -51.37 -43.40 -32.02
C PRO A 569 -51.48 -42.32 -33.11
N THR A 570 -50.80 -42.53 -34.23
CA THR A 570 -50.86 -41.62 -35.38
C THR A 570 -52.28 -41.55 -35.98
N PRO A 571 -52.70 -40.45 -36.62
CA PRO A 571 -54.07 -40.30 -37.15
C PRO A 571 -54.50 -41.42 -38.13
N ALA A 572 -53.54 -42.02 -38.85
CA ALA A 572 -53.77 -43.17 -39.72
C ALA A 572 -54.30 -44.43 -38.99
N LEU A 573 -54.04 -44.58 -37.69
CA LEU A 573 -54.59 -45.62 -36.83
C LEU A 573 -55.97 -45.27 -36.24
N MET A 574 -56.43 -44.02 -36.40
CA MET A 574 -57.75 -43.55 -35.94
C MET A 574 -58.75 -43.31 -37.09
N GLY A 575 -58.39 -43.65 -38.34
CA GLY A 575 -59.28 -43.54 -39.50
C GLY A 575 -59.65 -42.11 -39.90
N LEU A 576 -59.00 -41.09 -39.34
CA LEU A 576 -59.24 -39.70 -39.68
C LEU A 576 -58.59 -39.35 -41.03
N PRO A 577 -59.26 -38.57 -41.91
CA PRO A 577 -58.69 -38.18 -43.19
C PRO A 577 -57.44 -37.31 -42.99
N ASN A 578 -56.39 -37.58 -43.77
CA ASN A 578 -55.16 -36.78 -43.74
C ASN A 578 -55.45 -35.34 -44.13
N LEU A 579 -55.11 -34.39 -43.24
CA LEU A 579 -55.09 -32.96 -43.58
C LEU A 579 -54.09 -32.73 -44.72
N PRO A 580 -54.44 -31.95 -45.76
CA PRO A 580 -53.57 -31.74 -46.92
C PRO A 580 -52.30 -30.97 -46.51
N VAL A 581 -51.14 -31.54 -46.81
CA VAL A 581 -49.81 -31.02 -46.41
C VAL A 581 -49.35 -29.89 -47.35
N SER A 582 -50.22 -28.90 -47.59
CA SER A 582 -50.08 -27.87 -48.63
C SER A 582 -50.22 -26.44 -48.08
N LEU A 583 -49.44 -26.10 -47.05
CA LEU A 583 -49.09 -24.70 -46.78
C LEU A 583 -47.92 -24.30 -47.70
N THR A 584 -48.26 -23.98 -48.95
CA THR A 584 -47.31 -23.53 -49.99
C THR A 584 -46.57 -22.26 -49.54
N GLY A 585 -45.34 -22.46 -49.05
CA GLY A 585 -44.46 -21.40 -48.54
C GLY A 585 -43.96 -21.60 -47.09
N TYR A 586 -44.59 -22.47 -46.30
CA TYR A 586 -44.21 -22.68 -44.90
C TYR A 586 -43.16 -23.79 -44.72
N SER A 587 -41.87 -23.46 -44.86
CA SER A 587 -40.79 -24.32 -44.37
C SER A 587 -40.44 -24.00 -42.91
N TYR A 588 -40.59 -24.97 -42.01
CA TYR A 588 -40.20 -24.85 -40.60
C TYR A 588 -38.67 -24.88 -40.40
N VAL A 589 -37.95 -25.66 -41.23
CA VAL A 589 -36.48 -25.68 -41.27
C VAL A 589 -36.01 -24.61 -42.26
N ILE A 590 -35.09 -23.75 -41.83
CA ILE A 590 -34.51 -22.68 -42.67
C ILE A 590 -33.22 -23.18 -43.32
N THR A 591 -32.35 -23.84 -42.55
CA THR A 591 -31.14 -24.47 -43.08
C THR A 591 -30.72 -25.68 -42.22
N LYS A 592 -29.92 -26.57 -42.79
CA LYS A 592 -29.43 -27.80 -42.16
C LYS A 592 -27.92 -27.91 -42.38
N LEU A 593 -27.16 -27.95 -41.29
CA LEU A 593 -25.70 -28.02 -41.30
C LEU A 593 -25.26 -29.32 -40.62
N GLY A 594 -25.27 -30.41 -41.40
CA GLY A 594 -25.01 -31.76 -40.90
C GLY A 594 -26.07 -32.22 -39.89
N PRO A 595 -25.72 -32.58 -38.64
CA PRO A 595 -26.68 -32.95 -37.60
C PRO A 595 -27.43 -31.76 -37.01
N LEU A 596 -26.94 -30.53 -37.19
CA LEU A 596 -27.56 -29.32 -36.65
C LEU A 596 -28.63 -28.79 -37.61
N THR A 597 -29.80 -28.45 -37.08
CA THR A 597 -30.90 -27.85 -37.85
C THR A 597 -31.22 -26.47 -37.30
N PHE A 598 -31.40 -25.50 -38.19
CA PHE A 598 -31.76 -24.13 -37.83
C PHE A 598 -33.22 -23.90 -38.27
N THR A 599 -34.12 -23.80 -37.30
CA THR A 599 -35.57 -23.77 -37.52
C THR A 599 -36.14 -22.36 -37.33
N ARG A 600 -37.37 -22.10 -37.80
CA ARG A 600 -38.06 -20.82 -37.53
C ARG A 600 -38.24 -20.56 -36.04
N LYS A 601 -38.47 -21.60 -35.24
CA LYS A 601 -38.49 -21.55 -33.77
C LYS A 601 -37.10 -21.19 -33.22
N GLY A 602 -36.04 -21.85 -33.69
CA GLY A 602 -34.65 -21.54 -33.33
C GLY A 602 -34.28 -20.09 -33.62
N LEU A 603 -34.55 -19.60 -34.84
CA LEU A 603 -34.36 -18.20 -35.22
C LEU A 603 -35.15 -17.24 -34.33
N SER A 604 -36.42 -17.53 -34.03
CA SER A 604 -37.26 -16.68 -33.18
C SER A 604 -36.73 -16.61 -31.74
N ILE A 605 -36.42 -17.75 -31.11
CA ILE A 605 -35.87 -17.79 -29.75
C ILE A 605 -34.49 -17.12 -29.69
N ALA A 606 -33.59 -17.45 -30.63
CA ALA A 606 -32.25 -16.89 -30.71
C ALA A 606 -32.26 -15.37 -30.92
N SER A 607 -33.06 -14.87 -31.86
CA SER A 607 -33.20 -13.42 -32.10
C SER A 607 -33.84 -12.70 -30.91
N THR A 608 -34.86 -13.27 -30.27
CA THR A 608 -35.46 -12.70 -29.06
C THR A 608 -34.41 -12.54 -27.96
N ALA A 609 -33.73 -13.64 -27.63
CA ALA A 609 -32.79 -13.68 -26.52
C ALA A 609 -31.54 -12.85 -26.80
N ALA A 610 -30.91 -12.98 -27.98
CA ALA A 610 -29.71 -12.21 -28.33
C ALA A 610 -29.99 -10.70 -28.43
N CYS A 611 -31.11 -10.29 -29.00
CA CYS A 611 -31.46 -8.87 -29.05
C CYS A 611 -31.79 -8.32 -27.64
N LEU A 612 -32.49 -9.09 -26.81
CA LEU A 612 -32.75 -8.70 -25.42
C LEU A 612 -31.44 -8.59 -24.61
N THR A 613 -30.55 -9.57 -24.71
CA THR A 613 -29.20 -9.53 -24.10
C THR A 613 -28.43 -8.29 -24.54
N PHE A 614 -28.38 -8.02 -25.85
CA PHE A 614 -27.71 -6.82 -26.38
C PHE A 614 -28.29 -5.53 -25.77
N MET A 615 -29.62 -5.39 -25.77
CA MET A 615 -30.28 -4.16 -25.33
C MET A 615 -30.18 -3.95 -23.82
N VAL A 616 -30.29 -5.01 -23.01
CA VAL A 616 -30.07 -4.94 -21.56
C VAL A 616 -28.66 -4.44 -21.25
N PHE A 617 -27.63 -5.11 -21.77
CA PHE A 617 -26.24 -4.74 -21.45
C PHE A 617 -25.82 -3.40 -22.03
N GLN A 618 -26.20 -3.09 -23.28
CA GLN A 618 -25.77 -1.84 -23.92
C GLN A 618 -26.52 -0.62 -23.36
N SER A 619 -27.83 -0.72 -23.05
CA SER A 619 -28.55 0.41 -22.44
C SER A 619 -28.12 0.68 -21.00
N ALA A 620 -27.83 -0.36 -20.21
CA ALA A 620 -27.26 -0.21 -18.87
C ALA A 620 -25.86 0.42 -18.91
N SER A 621 -24.99 -0.05 -19.81
CA SER A 621 -23.64 0.50 -20.02
C SER A 621 -23.69 1.98 -20.44
N LEU A 622 -24.56 2.33 -21.40
CA LEU A 622 -24.75 3.71 -21.87
C LEU A 622 -25.36 4.62 -20.78
N CYS A 623 -26.25 4.09 -19.92
CA CYS A 623 -26.80 4.84 -18.79
C CYS A 623 -25.73 5.15 -17.73
N LEU A 624 -24.95 4.15 -17.32
CA LEU A 624 -23.89 4.28 -16.31
C LEU A 624 -22.70 5.12 -16.77
N THR A 625 -22.37 5.10 -18.07
CA THR A 625 -21.30 5.94 -18.62
C THR A 625 -21.70 7.41 -18.78
N THR A 626 -22.99 7.71 -18.94
CA THR A 626 -23.50 9.09 -19.17
C THR A 626 -24.22 9.72 -17.97
N THR A 627 -24.22 9.05 -16.81
CA THR A 627 -24.95 9.49 -15.60
C THR A 627 -24.11 9.20 -14.35
N THR A 628 -23.96 10.15 -13.44
CA THR A 628 -23.17 9.90 -12.23
C THR A 628 -23.93 9.00 -11.23
N PRO A 629 -23.23 8.26 -10.34
CA PRO A 629 -23.86 7.47 -9.28
C PRO A 629 -24.83 8.28 -8.40
N GLU A 630 -24.53 9.56 -8.15
CA GLU A 630 -25.36 10.48 -7.36
C GLU A 630 -26.66 10.83 -8.09
N GLN A 631 -26.57 11.13 -9.39
CA GLN A 631 -27.72 11.40 -10.25
C GLN A 631 -28.62 10.16 -10.38
N LEU A 632 -28.02 8.98 -10.51
CA LEU A 632 -28.73 7.70 -10.62
C LEU A 632 -29.44 7.33 -9.31
N ALA A 633 -28.76 7.48 -8.16
CA ALA A 633 -29.35 7.29 -6.84
C ALA A 633 -30.47 8.31 -6.54
N PHE A 634 -30.31 9.57 -6.97
CA PHE A 634 -31.36 10.60 -6.89
C PHE A 634 -32.60 10.23 -7.72
N ALA A 635 -32.42 9.74 -8.95
CA ALA A 635 -33.54 9.33 -9.79
C ALA A 635 -34.25 8.09 -9.23
N LEU A 636 -33.51 7.09 -8.74
CA LEU A 636 -34.10 5.91 -8.10
C LEU A 636 -34.78 6.26 -6.77
N ARG A 637 -34.28 7.23 -6.00
CA ARG A 637 -35.00 7.81 -4.85
C ARG A 637 -36.38 8.31 -5.26
N TRP A 638 -36.50 9.03 -6.39
CA TRP A 638 -37.78 9.55 -6.87
C TRP A 638 -38.80 8.44 -7.15
N PHE A 639 -38.40 7.35 -7.80
CA PHE A 639 -39.27 6.19 -8.05
C PHE A 639 -39.59 5.39 -6.78
N LEU A 640 -38.70 5.37 -5.77
CA LEU A 640 -38.91 4.65 -4.51
C LEU A 640 -39.74 5.44 -3.47
N LEU A 641 -39.92 6.76 -3.64
CA LEU A 641 -40.67 7.61 -2.70
C LEU A 641 -42.05 7.07 -2.29
N PRO A 642 -42.89 6.49 -3.19
CA PRO A 642 -44.20 5.94 -2.80
C PRO A 642 -44.12 4.80 -1.78
N LEU A 643 -43.03 4.04 -1.73
CA LEU A 643 -42.86 2.95 -0.76
C LEU A 643 -42.75 3.46 0.69
N LYS A 644 -42.44 4.75 0.90
CA LYS A 644 -42.46 5.38 2.22
C LYS A 644 -43.84 5.30 2.89
N TYR A 645 -44.93 5.31 2.11
CA TYR A 645 -46.29 5.13 2.64
C TYR A 645 -46.57 3.71 3.18
N ILE A 646 -45.71 2.74 2.85
CA ILE A 646 -45.74 1.35 3.32
C ILE A 646 -44.66 1.11 4.41
N GLY A 647 -44.11 2.19 4.99
CA GLY A 647 -43.11 2.13 6.06
C GLY A 647 -41.67 1.86 5.61
N VAL A 648 -41.39 1.82 4.30
CA VAL A 648 -40.04 1.50 3.79
C VAL A 648 -39.07 2.68 3.94
N SER A 649 -37.88 2.42 4.46
CA SER A 649 -36.81 3.39 4.70
C SER A 649 -36.05 3.80 3.43
N VAL A 650 -36.74 4.51 2.52
CA VAL A 650 -36.21 4.95 1.20
C VAL A 650 -34.83 5.62 1.31
N SER A 651 -34.55 6.38 2.37
CA SER A 651 -33.24 7.00 2.62
C SER A 651 -32.08 5.98 2.72
N GLU A 652 -32.30 4.85 3.39
CA GLU A 652 -31.26 3.84 3.64
C GLU A 652 -30.99 3.01 2.38
N ILE A 653 -32.05 2.65 1.66
CA ILE A 653 -31.95 1.96 0.36
C ILE A 653 -31.16 2.82 -0.62
N VAL A 654 -31.45 4.11 -0.69
CA VAL A 654 -30.76 5.07 -1.58
C VAL A 654 -29.32 5.31 -1.15
N LEU A 655 -29.01 5.36 0.15
CA LEU A 655 -27.64 5.45 0.66
C LEU A 655 -26.83 4.20 0.31
N THR A 656 -27.38 3.01 0.58
CA THR A 656 -26.77 1.71 0.30
C THR A 656 -26.50 1.53 -1.19
N LEU A 657 -27.45 1.96 -2.03
CA LEU A 657 -27.32 1.97 -3.48
C LEU A 657 -26.26 2.97 -3.99
N LEU A 658 -26.20 4.18 -3.43
CA LEU A 658 -25.17 5.16 -3.80
C LEU A 658 -23.76 4.64 -3.46
N LEU A 659 -23.62 3.98 -2.32
CA LEU A 659 -22.37 3.34 -1.91
C LEU A 659 -22.01 2.17 -2.83
N SER A 660 -22.95 1.27 -3.14
CA SER A 660 -22.68 0.12 -4.01
C SER A 660 -22.35 0.55 -5.44
N LEU A 661 -23.04 1.55 -6.01
CA LEU A 661 -22.72 2.12 -7.31
C LEU A 661 -21.31 2.72 -7.36
N ARG A 662 -20.90 3.45 -6.32
CA ARG A 662 -19.51 3.96 -6.18
C ARG A 662 -18.47 2.88 -5.93
N PHE A 663 -18.88 1.69 -5.51
CA PHE A 663 -17.99 0.57 -5.20
C PHE A 663 -17.69 -0.30 -6.44
N ILE A 664 -18.56 -0.29 -7.46
CA ILE A 664 -18.36 -1.02 -8.73
C ILE A 664 -17.01 -0.66 -9.38
N SER A 665 -16.65 0.62 -9.42
CA SER A 665 -15.36 1.07 -9.99
C SER A 665 -14.18 0.50 -9.22
N LEU A 666 -14.21 0.59 -7.88
CA LEU A 666 -13.18 0.08 -6.98
C LEU A 666 -12.97 -1.43 -7.16
N VAL A 667 -14.05 -2.21 -7.33
CA VAL A 667 -13.96 -3.64 -7.59
C VAL A 667 -13.23 -3.93 -8.91
N PHE A 668 -13.52 -3.20 -9.99
CA PHE A 668 -12.82 -3.38 -11.27
C PHE A 668 -11.36 -2.95 -11.20
N ASP A 669 -11.06 -1.83 -10.53
CA ASP A 669 -9.68 -1.36 -10.33
C ASP A 669 -8.86 -2.36 -9.48
N GLU A 670 -9.44 -2.97 -8.45
CA GLU A 670 -8.75 -3.96 -7.62
C GLU A 670 -8.48 -5.28 -8.39
N VAL A 671 -9.48 -5.76 -9.14
CA VAL A 671 -9.35 -6.91 -10.07
C VAL A 671 -8.23 -6.64 -11.09
N ARG A 672 -8.18 -5.43 -11.66
CA ARG A 672 -7.13 -5.00 -12.59
C ARG A 672 -5.75 -4.93 -11.94
N ASN A 673 -5.64 -4.29 -10.77
CA ASN A 673 -4.38 -4.04 -10.09
C ASN A 673 -3.72 -5.34 -9.61
N ILE A 674 -4.49 -6.29 -9.06
CA ILE A 674 -3.94 -7.59 -8.69
C ILE A 674 -3.55 -8.39 -9.96
N ALA A 675 -4.34 -8.34 -11.05
CA ALA A 675 -4.00 -9.05 -12.28
C ALA A 675 -2.70 -8.53 -12.91
N LEU A 676 -2.54 -7.21 -13.02
CA LEU A 676 -1.29 -6.57 -13.45
C LEU A 676 -0.14 -6.90 -12.49
N GLY A 677 -0.41 -6.93 -11.18
CA GLY A 677 0.56 -7.31 -10.13
C GLY A 677 1.01 -8.77 -10.16
N ILE A 678 0.27 -9.67 -10.82
CA ILE A 678 0.70 -11.06 -11.10
C ILE A 678 1.46 -11.12 -12.43
N VAL A 679 0.97 -10.45 -13.48
CA VAL A 679 1.60 -10.41 -14.81
C VAL A 679 3.00 -9.74 -14.76
N SER A 680 3.18 -8.70 -13.93
CA SER A 680 4.46 -8.02 -13.75
C SER A 680 5.54 -8.89 -13.09
N ARG A 681 5.16 -9.88 -12.28
CA ARG A 681 6.06 -10.81 -11.58
C ARG A 681 6.70 -11.88 -12.46
N ARG A 682 6.42 -11.87 -13.78
CA ARG A 682 7.01 -12.78 -14.79
C ARG A 682 6.94 -14.27 -14.44
N VAL A 683 5.83 -14.70 -13.85
CA VAL A 683 5.54 -16.11 -13.53
C VAL A 683 5.75 -17.00 -14.77
N ASN A 684 6.54 -18.08 -14.66
CA ASN A 684 6.82 -18.95 -15.79
C ASN A 684 5.76 -20.05 -15.96
N TRP A 685 4.63 -19.67 -16.55
CA TRP A 685 3.47 -20.54 -16.83
C TRP A 685 3.74 -21.79 -17.69
N LYS A 686 4.96 -21.98 -18.21
CA LYS A 686 5.38 -23.20 -18.91
C LYS A 686 5.98 -24.27 -17.97
N GLN A 687 6.33 -23.90 -16.73
CA GLN A 687 6.95 -24.80 -15.74
C GLN A 687 5.99 -25.17 -14.60
N LEU A 688 4.83 -24.53 -14.50
CA LEU A 688 3.81 -24.79 -13.49
C LEU A 688 2.89 -25.95 -13.88
N SER A 689 2.53 -26.78 -12.91
CA SER A 689 1.46 -27.77 -13.03
C SER A 689 0.07 -27.11 -13.09
N THR A 690 -0.94 -27.91 -13.43
CA THR A 690 -2.34 -27.48 -13.38
C THR A 690 -2.81 -27.11 -11.98
N MET A 691 -2.35 -27.82 -10.94
CA MET A 691 -2.74 -27.55 -9.55
C MET A 691 -2.13 -26.25 -9.03
N GLU A 692 -0.83 -26.00 -9.29
CA GLU A 692 -0.21 -24.71 -8.92
C GLU A 692 -0.81 -23.54 -9.72
N THR A 693 -1.19 -23.77 -10.98
CA THR A 693 -1.93 -22.77 -11.76
C THR A 693 -3.29 -22.45 -11.14
N ILE A 694 -4.02 -23.46 -10.66
CA ILE A 694 -5.29 -23.28 -9.94
C ILE A 694 -5.08 -22.55 -8.61
N ASP A 695 -4.04 -22.88 -7.84
CA ASP A 695 -3.73 -22.18 -6.59
C ASP A 695 -3.38 -20.69 -6.81
N ILE A 696 -2.65 -20.36 -7.88
CA ILE A 696 -2.40 -18.95 -8.26
C ILE A 696 -3.72 -18.22 -8.56
N PHE A 697 -4.68 -18.86 -9.24
CA PHE A 697 -6.02 -18.28 -9.44
C PHE A 697 -6.84 -18.21 -8.14
N PHE A 698 -6.74 -19.20 -7.25
CA PHE A 698 -7.42 -19.18 -5.96
C PHE A 698 -6.88 -18.04 -5.06
N ASN A 699 -5.57 -17.86 -5.01
CA ASN A 699 -4.92 -16.76 -4.29
C ASN A 699 -5.23 -15.39 -4.91
N TYR A 700 -5.38 -15.30 -6.24
CA TYR A 700 -5.89 -14.12 -6.93
C TYR A 700 -7.31 -13.75 -6.46
N PHE A 701 -8.27 -14.68 -6.51
CA PHE A 701 -9.63 -14.44 -6.01
C PHE A 701 -9.66 -14.13 -4.50
N ARG A 702 -8.93 -14.89 -3.69
CA ARG A 702 -8.84 -14.68 -2.23
C ARG A 702 -8.32 -13.28 -1.88
N ARG A 703 -7.36 -12.77 -2.65
CA ARG A 703 -6.83 -11.41 -2.46
C ARG A 703 -7.83 -10.33 -2.90
N ILE A 704 -8.51 -10.51 -4.03
CA ILE A 704 -9.60 -9.62 -4.47
C ILE A 704 -10.65 -9.49 -3.36
N PHE A 705 -11.19 -10.62 -2.86
CA PHE A 705 -12.18 -10.58 -1.78
C PHE A 705 -11.64 -9.94 -0.50
N LYS A 706 -10.41 -10.27 -0.07
CA LYS A 706 -9.83 -9.67 1.14
C LYS A 706 -9.70 -8.14 1.03
N ASN A 707 -9.22 -7.64 -0.11
CA ASN A 707 -9.03 -6.21 -0.32
C ASN A 707 -10.37 -5.48 -0.45
N ILE A 708 -11.34 -6.07 -1.16
CA ILE A 708 -12.74 -5.60 -1.23
C ILE A 708 -13.36 -5.49 0.17
N PHE A 709 -13.28 -6.54 1.00
CA PHE A 709 -13.81 -6.48 2.38
C PHE A 709 -13.09 -5.44 3.23
N SER A 710 -11.77 -5.28 3.09
CA SER A 710 -11.01 -4.24 3.79
C SER A 710 -11.44 -2.83 3.40
N HIS A 711 -11.78 -2.59 2.13
CA HIS A 711 -12.30 -1.28 1.68
C HIS A 711 -13.74 -1.05 2.14
N ALA A 712 -14.59 -2.08 2.16
CA ALA A 712 -15.94 -1.98 2.72
C ALA A 712 -15.88 -1.62 4.22
N GLU A 713 -14.98 -2.24 4.98
CA GLU A 713 -14.77 -1.93 6.40
C GLU A 713 -14.25 -0.50 6.60
N GLN A 714 -13.25 -0.06 5.82
CA GLN A 714 -12.75 1.32 5.86
C GLN A 714 -13.86 2.35 5.56
N ILE A 715 -14.74 2.07 4.59
CA ILE A 715 -15.89 2.93 4.27
C ILE A 715 -16.90 2.93 5.43
N SER A 716 -17.19 1.77 6.03
CA SER A 716 -18.07 1.61 7.20
C SER A 716 -17.57 2.44 8.39
N GLN A 717 -16.32 2.27 8.79
CA GLN A 717 -15.70 3.04 9.88
C GLN A 717 -15.69 4.54 9.57
N ALA A 718 -15.38 4.93 8.33
CA ALA A 718 -15.41 6.32 7.90
C ALA A 718 -16.83 6.90 7.75
N MET A 719 -17.89 6.08 7.80
CA MET A 719 -19.29 6.53 7.94
C MET A 719 -19.67 6.66 9.42
N ILE A 720 -19.30 5.70 10.26
CA ILE A 720 -19.51 5.71 11.72
C ILE A 720 -18.86 6.96 12.35
N VAL A 721 -17.60 7.25 12.01
CA VAL A 721 -16.87 8.45 12.46
C VAL A 721 -17.52 9.75 11.95
N ARG A 722 -18.21 9.73 10.80
CA ARG A 722 -19.01 10.86 10.29
C ARG A 722 -20.42 10.93 10.87
N GLY A 723 -20.74 10.08 11.86
CA GLY A 723 -22.00 10.12 12.59
C GLY A 723 -23.17 9.37 11.94
N PHE A 724 -22.95 8.58 10.89
CA PHE A 724 -23.99 7.69 10.36
C PHE A 724 -24.21 6.53 11.35
N LYS A 725 -25.24 6.64 12.19
CA LYS A 725 -25.52 5.69 13.28
C LYS A 725 -26.66 4.70 12.97
N GLY A 726 -27.13 4.66 11.72
CA GLY A 726 -28.16 3.72 11.27
C GLY A 726 -29.59 4.04 11.72
N ASP A 727 -29.83 5.22 12.30
CA ASP A 727 -31.19 5.67 12.62
C ASP A 727 -31.76 6.52 11.46
N SER A 728 -32.78 5.98 10.80
CA SER A 728 -33.32 6.51 9.54
C SER A 728 -33.96 7.91 9.63
N GLY A 729 -34.30 8.37 10.84
CA GLY A 729 -35.02 9.63 11.08
C GLY A 729 -34.17 10.89 10.94
N ASP A 730 -32.94 10.87 11.47
CA ASP A 730 -32.11 12.08 11.64
C ASP A 730 -31.27 12.42 10.41
N HIS A 731 -31.00 11.46 9.52
CA HIS A 731 -30.06 11.62 8.40
C HIS A 731 -30.70 12.24 7.14
N LYS A 732 -30.63 13.58 7.04
CA LYS A 732 -31.05 14.33 5.84
C LYS A 732 -30.01 14.22 4.71
N LEU A 733 -30.29 13.34 3.74
CA LEU A 733 -29.56 13.23 2.47
C LEU A 733 -29.86 14.42 1.53
N TYR A 734 -28.93 15.38 1.50
CA TYR A 734 -28.87 16.46 0.52
C TYR A 734 -28.12 16.02 -0.74
N PHE A 735 -28.79 16.05 -1.89
CA PHE A 735 -28.17 15.82 -3.19
C PHE A 735 -27.91 17.19 -3.84
N LEU A 736 -26.66 17.46 -4.25
CA LEU A 736 -26.27 18.69 -4.95
C LEU A 736 -26.67 18.72 -6.44
N ALA A 737 -27.38 17.68 -6.91
CA ALA A 737 -27.83 17.56 -8.29
C ALA A 737 -29.19 18.24 -8.49
N GLU A 738 -29.19 19.54 -8.80
CA GLU A 738 -30.38 20.23 -9.31
C GLU A 738 -30.66 19.78 -10.76
N SER A 739 -31.44 18.71 -10.94
CA SER A 739 -31.87 18.25 -12.26
C SER A 739 -33.05 19.08 -12.78
N SER A 740 -32.75 20.12 -13.57
CA SER A 740 -33.75 20.91 -14.28
C SER A 740 -34.33 20.11 -15.46
N PHE A 741 -35.61 19.74 -15.38
CA PHE A 741 -36.32 19.06 -16.47
C PHE A 741 -36.46 20.02 -17.67
N GLY A 742 -35.82 19.68 -18.78
CA GLY A 742 -35.61 20.58 -19.93
C GLY A 742 -36.24 20.11 -21.23
N MET A 743 -36.08 20.92 -22.29
CA MET A 743 -36.64 20.60 -23.62
C MET A 743 -36.10 19.28 -24.21
N ALA A 744 -34.85 18.90 -23.89
CA ALA A 744 -34.26 17.63 -24.31
C ALA A 744 -35.00 16.42 -23.73
N ASP A 745 -35.45 16.51 -22.47
CA ASP A 745 -36.20 15.45 -21.79
C ASP A 745 -37.56 15.21 -22.46
N ILE A 746 -38.25 16.30 -22.81
CA ILE A 746 -39.54 16.27 -23.51
C ILE A 746 -39.37 15.60 -24.89
N VAL A 747 -38.35 15.98 -25.66
CA VAL A 747 -38.05 15.37 -26.97
C VAL A 747 -37.73 13.88 -26.82
N CYS A 748 -36.95 13.47 -25.83
CA CYS A 748 -36.64 12.07 -25.59
C CYS A 748 -37.84 11.25 -25.08
N LEU A 749 -38.79 11.83 -24.35
CA LEU A 749 -40.03 11.16 -23.95
C LEU A 749 -41.00 11.01 -25.13
N LEU A 750 -41.11 12.02 -26.00
CA LEU A 750 -41.90 11.95 -27.24
C LEU A 750 -41.34 10.89 -28.19
N PHE A 751 -40.01 10.83 -28.37
CA PHE A 751 -39.38 9.81 -29.19
C PHE A 751 -39.56 8.39 -28.63
N LEU A 752 -39.56 8.23 -27.29
CA LEU A 752 -39.89 6.97 -26.64
C LEU A 752 -41.33 6.54 -26.92
N ALA A 753 -42.29 7.46 -26.82
CA ALA A 753 -43.70 7.18 -27.12
C ALA A 753 -43.90 6.75 -28.59
N ILE A 754 -43.18 7.37 -29.54
CA ILE A 754 -43.17 6.97 -30.95
C ILE A 754 -42.61 5.54 -31.13
N ILE A 755 -41.50 5.21 -30.47
CA ILE A 755 -40.93 3.85 -30.52
C ILE A 755 -41.87 2.80 -29.92
N ILE A 756 -42.52 3.11 -28.80
CA ILE A 756 -43.50 2.22 -28.17
C ILE A 756 -44.71 2.01 -29.10
N GLY A 757 -45.24 3.09 -29.70
CA GLY A 757 -46.32 3.01 -30.68
C GLY A 757 -45.93 2.18 -31.91
N ALA A 758 -44.74 2.39 -32.46
CA ALA A 758 -44.23 1.61 -33.59
C ALA A 758 -44.03 0.12 -33.26
N ALA A 759 -43.63 -0.21 -32.02
CA ALA A 759 -43.50 -1.60 -31.58
C ALA A 759 -44.86 -2.31 -31.52
N PHE A 760 -45.89 -1.69 -30.92
CA PHE A 760 -47.25 -2.24 -30.93
C PHE A 760 -47.86 -2.30 -32.33
N LEU A 761 -47.59 -1.30 -33.19
CA LEU A 761 -48.02 -1.33 -34.58
C LEU A 761 -47.36 -2.48 -35.35
N SER A 762 -46.09 -2.80 -35.05
CA SER A 762 -45.38 -3.95 -35.63
C SER A 762 -45.96 -5.30 -35.21
N GLU A 763 -46.58 -5.39 -34.03
CA GLU A 763 -47.27 -6.60 -33.55
C GLU A 763 -48.63 -6.81 -34.25
N TYR A 764 -49.23 -5.73 -34.81
CA TYR A 764 -50.54 -5.77 -35.48
C TYR A 764 -50.45 -5.87 -37.02
N TYR A 765 -49.40 -5.32 -37.64
CA TYR A 765 -49.28 -5.20 -39.11
C TYR A 765 -48.26 -6.16 -39.77
N LEU A 766 -47.49 -6.95 -39.00
CA LEU A 766 -46.47 -7.88 -39.51
C LEU A 766 -46.68 -9.34 -39.05
N VAL A 767 -47.95 -9.75 -38.95
CA VAL A 767 -48.40 -11.12 -38.62
C VAL A 767 -48.29 -12.03 -39.85
#